data_AF-A0A924XVA8-F1
#
_entry.id   AF-A0A924XVA8-F1
#
_cell.length_a   1.000
_cell.length_b   1.000
_cell.length_c   1.000
_cell.angle_alpha   90.00
_cell.angle_beta   90.00
_cell.angle_gamma   90.00
#
_symmetry.space_group_name_H-M   'P 1'
#
loop_
_entity.id
_entity.type
_entity.pdbx_description
1 polymer ?
#
loop_
_entity_poly.entity_id
_entity_poly.type
_entity_poly.pdbx_seq_one_letter_code
_entity_poly.pdbx_strand_id
1 'polypeptide(L)'
;MTPRTRELISRLDKATHTERIREMMAHGQAARTDGQTAATLQELAGSDNFYERSLALMSCYATRDGAMTLRFLADRSRLLRGVALGLVPLACTDEQLVTVLQSALPKAQITLLRSLRNHKRSGAIDRFLESIAAGDDPTTLGEYLVFGSAAFVRRYLERGAERFGETDWRRMARTHPDVAVEALAERLRQQTDSDPRLLAHLNAVLPELSETRPDAVLELVRSVLRYESPSRLSLQRLAERRPDAIADLALTVEDALPVQFGDIAARLSEDRLFALLESRPVLLKSLPGNLYRLAPSLRAKVYAVAGRGWQSKDGVVDDTVIAALPAPVRESEARRHLALPYLQTPDASRFSYATFLPWDEARVVLDPYIKNPDAELRGDALSALIRTARYHVDRMGDVLALVRARNNEQDPVRRALLGSLGALPPSRWQTGHLDALGQIIRDALDASDLSFATASQAEQLVVKMVPFHPDWAAPWLATLVKERGQVTFYGLQDRLTDQDVRRIAPALLPVLTSWRTHERQQNLLSAARAFALRFHVFEEFGALLEGVVQTSKHSYIVSQILDILRQHQPERFRRLVPQLLIGDKSVVTLPVVYNYLHRKRQDLITPFLGQQAYEGRFSTGRTRFVLPLLFGFERWTARQQELFAETLERVSQDAARDTPAISQVITQLAALPAVYPARLFVLADAPGTKTAVRDLALQSLARLDAGQGVPVLVEALGDDRARIAIYALRAAILEMPAENALTLLQNAPTQKVTVAKEVVRLLGDLRTPRSLPVLLAMAQKPLHRDVRVALLRALWDHIEQDETWPVLNAAATDPDAAVARGVVRIPVDRLSVRAAGRLRRLLAMLLEHPDVQVRLDVLARCSGLPISDSERVLLPPLLARLETRSPKEIDSAAQAIFSTYGGRDADAIADTVGRIQKNRRALTAVLTVMQANIRQNRRLLREATRRVLTVLASDPLTARARAELAVVGLGGTELAEFFSALVQADELHAEALMTSANAIGSDSVLSPAEMNAAEAILREADSSSLRRLALAFLVAQAGTTGGWTGERRARHAAYCRDASALVAGAAQFTELPEESN
;
A
#
# COMPACT_ATOMS: atom_id res chain seq x y z
N MET A 1 -25.04 -41.32 -26.12
CA MET A 1 -24.96 -40.11 -26.96
C MET A 1 -25.80 -40.24 -28.22
N THR A 2 -26.95 -39.55 -28.25
CA THR A 2 -27.86 -39.51 -29.41
C THR A 2 -27.19 -38.91 -30.65
N PRO A 3 -27.69 -39.19 -31.88
CA PRO A 3 -27.15 -38.59 -33.10
C PRO A 3 -27.18 -37.07 -33.09
N ARG A 4 -28.27 -36.47 -32.58
CA ARG A 4 -28.46 -35.01 -32.45
C ARG A 4 -27.40 -34.37 -31.55
N THR A 5 -27.08 -35.00 -30.42
CA THR A 5 -26.03 -34.51 -29.50
C THR A 5 -24.65 -34.56 -30.15
N ARG A 6 -24.34 -35.63 -30.91
CA ARG A 6 -23.09 -35.75 -31.67
C ARG A 6 -22.95 -34.68 -32.75
N GLU A 7 -24.04 -34.40 -33.47
CA GLU A 7 -24.07 -33.35 -34.49
C GLU A 7 -23.82 -31.96 -33.90
N LEU A 8 -24.47 -31.65 -32.76
CA LEU A 8 -24.26 -30.41 -32.03
C LEU A 8 -22.78 -30.23 -31.62
N ILE A 9 -22.17 -31.24 -31.00
CA ILE A 9 -20.76 -31.19 -30.58
C ILE A 9 -19.84 -30.97 -31.79
N SER A 10 -20.06 -31.71 -32.89
CA SER A 10 -19.25 -31.58 -34.10
C SER A 10 -19.32 -30.18 -34.72
N ARG A 11 -20.49 -29.53 -34.66
CA ARG A 11 -20.65 -28.13 -35.10
C ARG A 11 -19.89 -27.17 -34.18
N LEU A 12 -20.06 -27.32 -32.87
CA LEU A 12 -19.42 -26.48 -31.86
C LEU A 12 -17.88 -26.59 -31.89
N ASP A 13 -17.34 -27.76 -32.23
CA ASP A 13 -15.88 -27.98 -32.29
C ASP A 13 -15.14 -27.07 -33.29
N LYS A 14 -15.86 -26.53 -34.28
CA LYS A 14 -15.32 -25.59 -35.27
C LYS A 14 -15.44 -24.12 -34.86
N ALA A 15 -16.21 -23.83 -33.82
CA ALA A 15 -16.52 -22.47 -33.38
C ALA A 15 -15.53 -21.96 -32.32
N THR A 16 -15.41 -20.63 -32.18
CA THR A 16 -14.69 -20.01 -31.06
C THR A 16 -15.39 -20.27 -29.73
N HIS A 17 -14.68 -20.13 -28.60
CA HIS A 17 -15.30 -20.27 -27.28
C HIS A 17 -16.50 -19.31 -27.08
N THR A 18 -16.42 -18.08 -27.60
CA THR A 18 -17.50 -17.10 -27.49
C THR A 18 -18.72 -17.50 -28.33
N GLU A 19 -18.51 -17.99 -29.55
CA GLU A 19 -19.60 -18.49 -30.40
C GLU A 19 -20.27 -19.71 -29.78
N ARG A 20 -19.48 -20.66 -29.24
CA ARG A 20 -20.03 -21.82 -28.53
C ARG A 20 -20.92 -21.42 -27.36
N ILE A 21 -20.48 -20.45 -26.54
CA ILE A 21 -21.32 -19.94 -25.44
C ILE A 21 -22.62 -19.34 -25.97
N ARG A 22 -22.56 -18.48 -27.00
CA ARG A 22 -23.77 -17.88 -27.59
C ARG A 22 -24.73 -18.95 -28.14
N GLU A 23 -24.18 -19.96 -28.79
CA GLU A 23 -24.96 -21.06 -29.35
C GLU A 23 -25.60 -21.90 -28.23
N MET A 24 -24.85 -22.23 -27.17
CA MET A 24 -25.42 -22.94 -26.01
C MET A 24 -26.48 -22.11 -25.27
N MET A 25 -26.34 -20.78 -25.22
CA MET A 25 -27.39 -19.90 -24.71
C MET A 25 -28.63 -19.93 -25.61
N ALA A 26 -28.48 -19.94 -26.94
CA ALA A 26 -29.60 -20.07 -27.86
C ALA A 26 -30.33 -21.43 -27.71
N HIS A 27 -29.59 -22.54 -27.58
CA HIS A 27 -30.15 -23.85 -27.25
C HIS A 27 -30.86 -23.87 -25.91
N GLY A 28 -30.30 -23.19 -24.90
CA GLY A 28 -30.96 -23.01 -23.61
C GLY A 28 -32.30 -22.26 -23.73
N GLN A 29 -32.37 -21.23 -24.57
CA GLN A 29 -33.63 -20.54 -24.82
C GLN A 29 -34.66 -21.45 -25.53
N ALA A 30 -34.23 -22.23 -26.53
CA ALA A 30 -35.09 -23.16 -27.26
C ALA A 30 -35.61 -24.32 -26.39
N ALA A 31 -34.79 -24.82 -25.45
CA ALA A 31 -35.15 -25.89 -24.53
C ALA A 31 -36.36 -25.58 -23.64
N ARG A 32 -36.73 -24.30 -23.47
CA ARG A 32 -37.93 -23.90 -22.73
C ARG A 32 -39.23 -24.36 -23.39
N THR A 33 -39.22 -24.54 -24.70
CA THR A 33 -40.41 -24.89 -25.50
C THR A 33 -40.22 -26.17 -26.32
N ASP A 34 -38.98 -26.63 -26.55
CA ASP A 34 -38.66 -27.88 -27.24
C ASP A 34 -38.09 -28.93 -26.28
N GLY A 35 -38.90 -29.95 -25.96
CA GLY A 35 -38.53 -31.06 -25.10
C GLY A 35 -37.36 -31.92 -25.64
N GLN A 36 -37.14 -31.96 -26.95
CA GLN A 36 -36.00 -32.69 -27.51
C GLN A 36 -34.68 -31.94 -27.29
N THR A 37 -34.69 -30.60 -27.41
CA THR A 37 -33.51 -29.78 -27.04
C THR A 37 -33.22 -29.88 -25.55
N ALA A 38 -34.25 -29.89 -24.70
CA ALA A 38 -34.09 -30.12 -23.26
C ALA A 38 -33.44 -31.49 -22.96
N ALA A 39 -33.86 -32.56 -23.65
CA ALA A 39 -33.25 -33.89 -23.52
C ALA A 39 -31.77 -33.90 -23.95
N THR A 40 -31.41 -33.20 -25.03
CA THR A 40 -30.00 -33.04 -25.44
C THR A 40 -29.17 -32.35 -24.37
N LEU A 41 -29.67 -31.29 -23.72
CA LEU A 41 -28.95 -30.61 -22.64
C LEU A 41 -28.78 -31.50 -21.40
N GLN A 42 -29.79 -32.31 -21.05
CA GLN A 42 -29.69 -33.29 -19.97
C GLN A 42 -28.68 -34.41 -20.28
N GLU A 43 -28.64 -34.89 -21.52
CA GLU A 43 -27.64 -35.87 -21.98
C GLU A 43 -26.22 -35.31 -21.85
N LEU A 44 -25.99 -34.05 -22.26
CA LEU A 44 -24.70 -33.37 -22.10
C LEU A 44 -24.33 -33.17 -20.61
N ALA A 45 -25.28 -32.79 -19.77
CA ALA A 45 -25.06 -32.60 -18.33
C ALA A 45 -24.69 -33.91 -17.61
N GLY A 46 -25.19 -35.06 -18.09
CA GLY A 46 -24.89 -36.39 -17.55
C GLY A 46 -23.61 -37.03 -18.11
N SER A 47 -22.90 -36.39 -19.03
CA SER A 47 -21.73 -36.96 -19.68
C SER A 47 -20.51 -37.09 -18.76
N ASP A 48 -19.67 -38.10 -19.02
CA ASP A 48 -18.37 -38.20 -18.38
C ASP A 48 -17.35 -37.16 -18.88
N ASN A 49 -17.55 -36.58 -20.06
CA ASN A 49 -16.62 -35.59 -20.59
C ASN A 49 -16.81 -34.21 -19.92
N PHE A 50 -15.73 -33.62 -19.39
CA PHE A 50 -15.75 -32.27 -18.81
C PHE A 50 -16.31 -31.22 -19.79
N TYR A 51 -15.90 -31.27 -21.05
CA TYR A 51 -16.29 -30.30 -22.06
C TYR A 51 -17.79 -30.33 -22.34
N GLU A 52 -18.38 -31.52 -22.49
CA GLU A 52 -19.82 -31.68 -22.72
C GLU A 52 -20.65 -31.15 -21.55
N ARG A 53 -20.26 -31.48 -20.31
CA ARG A 53 -20.86 -30.93 -19.10
C ARG A 53 -20.73 -29.41 -19.02
N SER A 54 -19.59 -28.87 -19.43
CA SER A 54 -19.38 -27.41 -19.47
C SER A 54 -20.34 -26.72 -20.45
N LEU A 55 -20.63 -27.32 -21.60
CA LEU A 55 -21.56 -26.78 -22.59
C LEU A 55 -22.99 -26.76 -22.02
N ALA A 56 -23.41 -27.84 -21.36
CA ALA A 56 -24.71 -27.90 -20.69
C ALA A 56 -24.85 -26.81 -19.62
N LEU A 57 -23.83 -26.61 -18.78
CA LEU A 57 -23.83 -25.54 -17.77
C LEU A 57 -23.92 -24.14 -18.40
N MET A 58 -23.24 -23.88 -19.52
CA MET A 58 -23.34 -22.57 -20.19
C MET A 58 -24.74 -22.27 -20.75
N SER A 59 -25.53 -23.29 -21.10
CA SER A 59 -26.93 -23.11 -21.50
C SER A 59 -27.81 -22.55 -20.36
N CYS A 60 -27.40 -22.75 -19.10
CA CYS A 60 -28.15 -22.30 -17.92
C CYS A 60 -28.24 -20.77 -17.80
N TYR A 61 -27.32 -20.02 -18.43
CA TYR A 61 -27.43 -18.55 -18.52
C TYR A 61 -28.73 -18.09 -19.20
N ALA A 62 -29.24 -18.89 -20.15
CA ALA A 62 -30.46 -18.60 -20.89
C ALA A 62 -31.69 -19.32 -20.32
N THR A 63 -31.59 -20.62 -20.01
CA THR A 63 -32.74 -21.39 -19.47
C THR A 63 -33.22 -20.82 -18.14
N ARG A 64 -32.29 -20.31 -17.31
CA ARG A 64 -32.50 -20.03 -15.89
C ARG A 64 -32.98 -21.27 -15.12
N ASP A 65 -32.51 -22.44 -15.53
CA ASP A 65 -32.78 -23.71 -14.85
C ASP A 65 -31.98 -23.79 -13.55
N GLY A 66 -32.63 -23.41 -12.44
CA GLY A 66 -32.07 -23.51 -11.11
C GLY A 66 -31.69 -24.95 -10.76
N ALA A 67 -32.54 -25.95 -11.07
CA ALA A 67 -32.32 -27.34 -10.69
C ALA A 67 -31.06 -27.93 -11.37
N MET A 68 -30.86 -27.67 -12.66
CA MET A 68 -29.63 -28.06 -13.36
C MET A 68 -28.42 -27.33 -12.79
N THR A 69 -28.51 -26.03 -12.53
CA THR A 69 -27.42 -25.24 -11.92
C THR A 69 -27.01 -25.79 -10.55
N LEU A 70 -27.98 -26.20 -9.71
CA LEU A 70 -27.72 -26.80 -8.40
C LEU A 70 -27.00 -28.15 -8.51
N ARG A 71 -27.36 -28.99 -9.50
CA ARG A 71 -26.65 -30.26 -9.73
C ARG A 71 -25.16 -30.01 -10.03
N PHE A 72 -24.82 -28.96 -10.75
CA PHE A 72 -23.43 -28.60 -11.05
C PHE A 72 -22.64 -28.10 -9.84
N LEU A 73 -23.29 -27.66 -8.75
CA LEU A 73 -22.58 -27.37 -7.50
C LEU A 73 -21.96 -28.63 -6.86
N ALA A 74 -22.49 -29.81 -7.18
CA ALA A 74 -21.95 -31.10 -6.78
C ALA A 74 -21.11 -31.77 -7.89
N ASP A 75 -20.81 -31.07 -9.00
CA ASP A 75 -19.99 -31.63 -10.07
C ASP A 75 -18.59 -31.97 -9.54
N ARG A 76 -18.00 -33.05 -10.06
CA ARG A 76 -16.63 -33.47 -9.74
C ARG A 76 -15.59 -32.39 -10.06
N SER A 77 -15.79 -31.64 -11.15
CA SER A 77 -14.92 -30.56 -11.60
C SER A 77 -15.05 -29.30 -10.75
N ARG A 78 -13.96 -28.85 -10.13
CA ARG A 78 -13.93 -27.57 -9.39
C ARG A 78 -14.16 -26.36 -10.30
N LEU A 79 -13.76 -26.42 -11.57
CA LEU A 79 -14.00 -25.36 -12.55
C LEU A 79 -15.50 -25.21 -12.84
N LEU A 80 -16.24 -26.31 -13.05
CA LEU A 80 -17.70 -26.28 -13.21
C LEU A 80 -18.39 -25.85 -11.91
N ARG A 81 -17.88 -26.35 -10.77
CA ARG A 81 -17.92 -25.75 -9.42
C ARG A 81 -18.12 -24.24 -9.43
N GLY A 82 -17.04 -23.57 -9.83
CA GLY A 82 -16.91 -22.11 -9.84
C GLY A 82 -17.87 -21.41 -10.80
N VAL A 83 -18.09 -21.98 -11.99
CA VAL A 83 -19.04 -21.41 -12.97
C VAL A 83 -20.48 -21.50 -12.45
N ALA A 84 -20.87 -22.63 -11.87
CA ALA A 84 -22.20 -22.83 -11.29
C ALA A 84 -22.44 -21.84 -10.13
N LEU A 85 -21.45 -21.63 -9.25
CA LEU A 85 -21.54 -20.63 -8.18
C LEU A 85 -21.84 -19.20 -8.69
N GLY A 86 -21.32 -18.84 -9.87
CA GLY A 86 -21.63 -17.56 -10.53
C GLY A 86 -23.04 -17.48 -11.11
N LEU A 87 -23.60 -18.63 -11.50
CA LEU A 87 -24.94 -18.76 -12.08
C LEU A 87 -26.06 -18.85 -11.04
N VAL A 88 -25.77 -19.35 -9.83
CA VAL A 88 -26.75 -19.52 -8.75
C VAL A 88 -27.60 -18.28 -8.48
N PRO A 89 -27.05 -17.05 -8.31
CA PRO A 89 -27.84 -15.83 -8.11
C PRO A 89 -28.78 -15.48 -9.27
N LEU A 90 -28.45 -15.95 -10.46
CA LEU A 90 -29.12 -15.63 -11.71
C LEU A 90 -30.24 -16.62 -12.04
N ALA A 91 -30.06 -17.91 -11.73
CA ALA A 91 -30.97 -18.99 -12.13
C ALA A 91 -31.88 -19.51 -11.00
N CYS A 92 -31.45 -19.46 -9.74
CA CYS A 92 -32.19 -20.10 -8.65
C CYS A 92 -33.30 -19.22 -8.05
N THR A 93 -34.37 -19.88 -7.60
CA THR A 93 -35.41 -19.24 -6.78
C THR A 93 -34.89 -18.94 -5.37
N ASP A 94 -35.61 -18.08 -4.69
CA ASP A 94 -35.26 -17.62 -3.35
C ASP A 94 -35.26 -18.79 -2.34
N GLU A 95 -36.12 -19.80 -2.50
CA GLU A 95 -36.16 -21.03 -1.69
C GLU A 95 -34.93 -21.90 -1.97
N GLN A 96 -34.62 -22.11 -3.26
CA GLN A 96 -33.46 -22.88 -3.69
C GLN A 96 -32.15 -22.28 -3.15
N LEU A 97 -32.04 -20.95 -3.13
CA LEU A 97 -30.87 -20.24 -2.60
C LEU A 97 -30.64 -20.54 -1.11
N VAL A 98 -31.70 -20.54 -0.30
CA VAL A 98 -31.61 -20.85 1.14
C VAL A 98 -31.16 -22.29 1.35
N THR A 99 -31.76 -23.26 0.64
CA THR A 99 -31.36 -24.68 0.72
C THR A 99 -29.89 -24.90 0.37
N VAL A 100 -29.40 -24.20 -0.66
CA VAL A 100 -27.99 -24.29 -1.07
C VAL A 100 -27.07 -23.68 -0.02
N LEU A 101 -27.41 -22.50 0.51
CA LEU A 101 -26.61 -21.88 1.57
C LEU A 101 -26.51 -22.80 2.79
N GLN A 102 -27.59 -23.49 3.17
CA GLN A 102 -27.60 -24.43 4.30
C GLN A 102 -26.75 -25.68 4.08
N SER A 103 -26.62 -26.15 2.83
CA SER A 103 -25.87 -27.37 2.49
C SER A 103 -24.46 -27.11 1.98
N ALA A 104 -24.12 -25.88 1.61
CA ALA A 104 -22.82 -25.51 1.07
C ALA A 104 -21.73 -25.41 2.15
N LEU A 105 -20.47 -25.65 1.75
CA LEU A 105 -19.31 -25.48 2.62
C LEU A 105 -19.10 -23.99 2.97
N PRO A 106 -18.52 -23.65 4.14
CA PRO A 106 -18.33 -22.25 4.57
C PRO A 106 -17.68 -21.33 3.53
N LYS A 107 -16.63 -21.82 2.84
CA LYS A 107 -15.96 -21.06 1.76
C LYS A 107 -16.91 -20.76 0.58
N ALA A 108 -17.77 -21.72 0.24
CA ALA A 108 -18.78 -21.56 -0.79
C ALA A 108 -19.93 -20.65 -0.31
N GLN A 109 -20.35 -20.77 0.95
CA GLN A 109 -21.34 -19.88 1.58
C GLN A 109 -20.90 -18.42 1.48
N ILE A 110 -19.67 -18.07 1.89
CA ILE A 110 -19.15 -16.70 1.79
C ILE A 110 -19.14 -16.19 0.34
N THR A 111 -18.75 -17.07 -0.60
CA THR A 111 -18.72 -16.72 -2.03
C THR A 111 -20.14 -16.47 -2.56
N LEU A 112 -21.10 -17.31 -2.19
CA LEU A 112 -22.51 -17.16 -2.54
C LEU A 112 -23.13 -15.92 -1.90
N LEU A 113 -22.94 -15.70 -0.60
CA LEU A 113 -23.44 -14.51 0.11
C LEU A 113 -22.95 -13.21 -0.55
N ARG A 114 -21.66 -13.14 -0.91
CA ARG A 114 -21.10 -12.00 -1.66
C ARG A 114 -21.76 -11.85 -3.03
N SER A 115 -21.91 -12.95 -3.76
CA SER A 115 -22.52 -12.95 -5.10
C SER A 115 -23.99 -12.53 -5.06
N LEU A 116 -24.77 -13.06 -4.12
CA LEU A 116 -26.18 -12.73 -3.89
C LEU A 116 -26.39 -11.27 -3.52
N ARG A 117 -25.51 -10.73 -2.67
CA ARG A 117 -25.54 -9.31 -2.31
C ARG A 117 -25.26 -8.40 -3.49
N ASN A 118 -24.27 -8.73 -4.33
CA ASN A 118 -23.99 -7.99 -5.57
C ASN A 118 -25.19 -8.00 -6.54
N HIS A 119 -26.01 -9.06 -6.50
CA HIS A 119 -27.25 -9.19 -7.27
C HIS A 119 -28.51 -8.71 -6.51
N LYS A 120 -28.35 -8.01 -5.37
CA LYS A 120 -29.45 -7.44 -4.56
C LYS A 120 -30.48 -8.47 -4.05
N ARG A 121 -30.07 -9.70 -3.77
CA ARG A 121 -30.94 -10.77 -3.25
C ARG A 121 -30.94 -10.83 -1.72
N SER A 122 -31.22 -9.73 -1.04
CA SER A 122 -31.15 -9.66 0.44
C SER A 122 -32.19 -10.52 1.15
N GLY A 123 -33.38 -10.76 0.57
CA GLY A 123 -34.42 -11.58 1.20
C GLY A 123 -34.03 -13.06 1.38
N ALA A 124 -33.31 -13.65 0.43
CA ALA A 124 -32.75 -15.00 0.57
C ALA A 124 -31.61 -15.04 1.59
N ILE A 125 -30.77 -13.99 1.62
CA ILE A 125 -29.67 -13.87 2.58
C ILE A 125 -30.23 -13.79 4.00
N ASP A 126 -31.14 -12.85 4.25
CA ASP A 126 -31.75 -12.65 5.57
C ASP A 126 -32.39 -13.97 6.04
N ARG A 127 -33.28 -14.61 5.25
CA ARG A 127 -33.87 -15.92 5.62
C ARG A 127 -32.85 -17.00 6.02
N PHE A 128 -31.70 -17.07 5.33
CA PHE A 128 -30.62 -17.97 5.73
C PHE A 128 -29.97 -17.55 7.06
N LEU A 129 -29.68 -16.26 7.24
CA LEU A 129 -29.11 -15.72 8.48
C LEU A 129 -30.09 -15.84 9.66
N GLU A 130 -31.40 -15.70 9.44
CA GLU A 130 -32.44 -15.99 10.44
C GLU A 130 -32.34 -17.43 10.95
N SER A 131 -32.08 -18.40 10.07
CA SER A 131 -31.92 -19.80 10.49
C SER A 131 -30.67 -20.02 11.36
N ILE A 132 -29.59 -19.27 11.11
CA ILE A 132 -28.39 -19.28 11.96
C ILE A 132 -28.66 -18.56 13.29
N ALA A 133 -29.34 -17.41 13.24
CA ALA A 133 -29.71 -16.64 14.41
C ALA A 133 -30.71 -17.37 15.31
N ALA A 134 -31.54 -18.28 14.78
CA ALA A 134 -32.38 -19.14 15.58
C ALA A 134 -31.59 -20.21 16.35
N GLY A 135 -30.41 -20.60 15.86
CA GLY A 135 -29.47 -21.48 16.56
C GLY A 135 -28.69 -20.75 17.65
N ASP A 136 -27.82 -21.49 18.36
CA ASP A 136 -26.95 -20.97 19.41
C ASP A 136 -25.47 -20.89 19.00
N ASP A 137 -25.22 -20.42 17.77
CA ASP A 137 -23.85 -20.20 17.25
C ASP A 137 -23.60 -18.71 16.93
N PRO A 138 -23.21 -17.91 17.94
CA PRO A 138 -22.91 -16.48 17.74
C PRO A 138 -21.68 -16.26 16.86
N THR A 139 -20.81 -17.26 16.71
CA THR A 139 -19.58 -17.17 15.91
C THR A 139 -19.92 -17.10 14.43
N THR A 140 -20.68 -18.09 13.95
CA THR A 140 -21.10 -18.16 12.55
C THR A 140 -22.04 -17.00 12.21
N LEU A 141 -22.93 -16.63 13.14
CA LEU A 141 -23.77 -15.44 12.98
C LEU A 141 -22.91 -14.19 12.77
N GLY A 142 -21.89 -13.98 13.60
CA GLY A 142 -20.97 -12.84 13.47
C GLY A 142 -20.22 -12.82 12.13
N GLU A 143 -19.68 -13.97 11.69
CA GLU A 143 -18.94 -14.07 10.42
C GLU A 143 -19.79 -13.67 9.20
N TYR A 144 -21.10 -13.96 9.23
CA TYR A 144 -22.01 -13.70 8.11
C TYR A 144 -22.89 -12.47 8.27
N LEU A 145 -22.92 -11.84 9.44
CA LEU A 145 -23.80 -10.72 9.76
C LEU A 145 -23.72 -9.60 8.71
N VAL A 146 -22.51 -9.24 8.26
CA VAL A 146 -22.27 -8.16 7.28
C VAL A 146 -22.93 -8.37 5.91
N PHE A 147 -23.42 -9.58 5.60
CA PHE A 147 -24.10 -9.84 4.33
C PHE A 147 -25.60 -9.58 4.37
N GLY A 148 -26.21 -9.54 5.56
CA GLY A 148 -27.63 -9.27 5.75
C GLY A 148 -28.02 -7.84 5.37
N SER A 149 -29.32 -7.60 5.29
CA SER A 149 -29.87 -6.25 5.14
C SER A 149 -29.56 -5.36 6.36
N ALA A 150 -29.62 -4.04 6.20
CA ALA A 150 -29.38 -3.12 7.32
C ALA A 150 -30.36 -3.34 8.49
N ALA A 151 -31.60 -3.78 8.21
CA ALA A 151 -32.58 -4.12 9.24
C ALA A 151 -32.19 -5.39 10.01
N PHE A 152 -31.78 -6.44 9.31
CA PHE A 152 -31.27 -7.67 9.92
C PHE A 152 -30.04 -7.39 10.80
N VAL A 153 -29.07 -6.64 10.24
CA VAL A 153 -27.84 -6.33 10.96
C VAL A 153 -28.14 -5.56 12.24
N ARG A 154 -28.97 -4.50 12.20
CA ARG A 154 -29.33 -3.75 13.42
C ARG A 154 -29.94 -4.66 14.50
N ARG A 155 -30.81 -5.59 14.11
CA ARG A 155 -31.50 -6.50 15.04
C ARG A 155 -30.55 -7.46 15.75
N TYR A 156 -29.54 -7.98 15.05
CA TYR A 156 -28.65 -9.05 15.56
C TYR A 156 -27.23 -8.57 15.86
N LEU A 157 -26.96 -7.27 15.80
CA LEU A 157 -25.61 -6.73 15.95
C LEU A 157 -25.00 -7.03 17.30
N GLU A 158 -25.71 -6.78 18.40
CA GLU A 158 -25.18 -7.01 19.75
C GLU A 158 -24.75 -8.46 19.94
N ARG A 159 -25.58 -9.39 19.46
CA ARG A 159 -25.32 -10.83 19.54
C ARG A 159 -24.17 -11.29 18.62
N GLY A 160 -24.10 -10.78 17.39
CA GLY A 160 -23.08 -11.20 16.42
C GLY A 160 -21.74 -10.47 16.52
N ALA A 161 -21.73 -9.25 17.07
CA ALA A 161 -20.55 -8.37 17.07
C ALA A 161 -19.69 -8.44 18.33
N GLU A 162 -20.04 -9.27 19.31
CA GLU A 162 -19.18 -9.53 20.48
C GLU A 162 -17.79 -10.04 20.04
N ARG A 163 -17.77 -10.88 18.99
CA ARG A 163 -16.56 -11.51 18.45
C ARG A 163 -16.01 -10.84 17.19
N PHE A 164 -16.54 -9.68 16.81
CA PHE A 164 -16.03 -8.95 15.65
C PHE A 164 -14.57 -8.57 15.86
N GLY A 165 -13.78 -8.85 14.82
CA GLY A 165 -12.43 -8.34 14.71
C GLY A 165 -12.35 -7.06 13.88
N GLU A 166 -11.15 -6.53 13.73
CA GLU A 166 -10.88 -5.33 12.91
C GLU A 166 -11.38 -5.48 11.46
N THR A 167 -11.19 -6.65 10.86
CA THR A 167 -11.60 -6.91 9.48
C THR A 167 -13.13 -6.93 9.34
N ASP A 168 -13.83 -7.43 10.35
CA ASP A 168 -15.29 -7.53 10.36
C ASP A 168 -15.89 -6.13 10.52
N TRP A 169 -15.34 -5.31 11.43
CA TRP A 169 -15.67 -3.89 11.56
C TRP A 169 -15.40 -3.09 10.29
N ARG A 170 -14.25 -3.30 9.63
CA ARG A 170 -13.94 -2.64 8.35
C ARG A 170 -14.94 -3.02 7.25
N ARG A 171 -15.35 -4.30 7.19
CA ARG A 171 -16.39 -4.76 6.27
C ARG A 171 -17.75 -4.15 6.60
N MET A 172 -18.08 -4.05 7.88
CA MET A 172 -19.30 -3.41 8.39
C MET A 172 -19.33 -1.93 7.97
N ALA A 173 -18.26 -1.17 8.22
CA ALA A 173 -18.13 0.23 7.83
C ALA A 173 -18.31 0.47 6.32
N ARG A 174 -17.74 -0.40 5.47
CA ARG A 174 -17.90 -0.31 4.01
C ARG A 174 -19.30 -0.67 3.52
N THR A 175 -20.02 -1.51 4.27
CA THR A 175 -21.27 -2.12 3.83
C THR A 175 -22.49 -1.42 4.41
N HIS A 176 -22.49 -1.23 5.72
CA HIS A 176 -23.56 -0.65 6.53
C HIS A 176 -22.96 0.50 7.35
N PRO A 177 -22.49 1.59 6.72
CA PRO A 177 -21.75 2.66 7.40
C PRO A 177 -22.54 3.27 8.56
N ASP A 178 -23.85 3.46 8.38
CA ASP A 178 -24.70 4.10 9.39
C ASP A 178 -24.88 3.20 10.63
N VAL A 179 -25.06 1.89 10.42
CA VAL A 179 -25.14 0.90 11.51
C VAL A 179 -23.81 0.79 12.26
N ALA A 180 -22.68 0.85 11.54
CA ALA A 180 -21.36 0.84 12.16
C ALA A 180 -21.14 2.05 13.08
N VAL A 181 -21.53 3.24 12.61
CA VAL A 181 -21.46 4.49 13.40
C VAL A 181 -22.35 4.40 14.64
N GLU A 182 -23.62 4.02 14.48
CA GLU A 182 -24.59 3.87 15.58
C GLU A 182 -24.03 2.95 16.69
N ALA A 183 -23.48 1.79 16.29
CA ALA A 183 -22.97 0.79 17.21
C ALA A 183 -21.68 1.22 17.93
N LEU A 184 -20.75 1.85 17.22
CA LEU A 184 -19.51 2.35 17.82
C LEU A 184 -19.79 3.53 18.76
N ALA A 185 -20.75 4.40 18.42
CA ALA A 185 -21.19 5.48 19.30
C ALA A 185 -21.82 4.93 20.59
N GLU A 186 -22.64 3.88 20.50
CA GLU A 186 -23.21 3.23 21.69
C GLU A 186 -22.13 2.59 22.57
N ARG A 187 -21.18 1.86 21.99
CA ARG A 187 -20.05 1.29 22.73
C ARG A 187 -19.21 2.36 23.43
N LEU A 188 -18.95 3.49 22.77
CA LEU A 188 -18.26 4.64 23.37
C LEU A 188 -19.06 5.28 24.51
N ARG A 189 -20.41 5.32 24.43
CA ARG A 189 -21.26 5.80 25.53
C ARG A 189 -21.20 4.90 26.76
N GLN A 190 -21.11 3.60 26.56
CA GLN A 190 -21.02 2.60 27.64
C GLN A 190 -19.60 2.47 28.22
N GLN A 191 -18.60 3.04 27.56
CA GLN A 191 -17.21 2.96 27.98
C GLN A 191 -16.96 3.77 29.26
N THR A 192 -16.42 3.10 30.28
CA THR A 192 -15.98 3.74 31.53
C THR A 192 -14.47 3.98 31.57
N ASP A 193 -13.69 3.15 30.87
CA ASP A 193 -12.23 3.23 30.84
C ASP A 193 -11.61 2.93 29.48
N SER A 194 -10.32 3.21 29.29
CA SER A 194 -9.57 2.90 28.06
C SER A 194 -9.76 1.44 27.65
N ASP A 195 -10.11 1.24 26.38
CA ASP A 195 -10.31 -0.09 25.81
C ASP A 195 -9.46 -0.20 24.54
N PRO A 196 -8.27 -0.85 24.63
CA PRO A 196 -7.39 -1.02 23.48
C PRO A 196 -8.06 -1.76 22.32
N ARG A 197 -9.03 -2.65 22.60
CA ARG A 197 -9.75 -3.38 21.56
C ARG A 197 -10.71 -2.45 20.82
N LEU A 198 -11.49 -1.65 21.56
CA LEU A 198 -12.37 -0.66 20.94
C LEU A 198 -11.58 0.39 20.14
N LEU A 199 -10.42 0.83 20.64
CA LEU A 199 -9.51 1.72 19.91
C LEU A 199 -9.03 1.10 18.59
N ALA A 200 -8.64 -0.18 18.60
CA ALA A 200 -8.26 -0.91 17.38
C ALA A 200 -9.43 -1.00 16.39
N HIS A 201 -10.65 -1.30 16.88
CA HIS A 201 -11.86 -1.33 16.05
C HIS A 201 -12.18 0.03 15.45
N LEU A 202 -12.07 1.12 16.21
CA LEU A 202 -12.22 2.49 15.72
C LEU A 202 -11.20 2.78 14.61
N ASN A 203 -9.91 2.55 14.85
CA ASN A 203 -8.87 2.78 13.85
C ASN A 203 -9.05 1.94 12.58
N ALA A 204 -9.61 0.73 12.69
CA ALA A 204 -9.91 -0.09 11.53
C ALA A 204 -11.02 0.48 10.64
N VAL A 205 -11.94 1.29 11.20
CA VAL A 205 -13.08 1.87 10.49
C VAL A 205 -12.93 3.34 10.13
N LEU A 206 -12.18 4.12 10.91
CA LEU A 206 -12.06 5.59 10.75
C LEU A 206 -11.69 5.98 9.31
N PRO A 207 -10.71 5.35 8.63
CA PRO A 207 -10.38 5.70 7.24
C PRO A 207 -11.54 5.50 6.27
N GLU A 208 -12.31 4.41 6.41
CA GLU A 208 -13.42 4.07 5.52
C GLU A 208 -14.64 4.97 5.75
N LEU A 209 -14.97 5.21 7.02
CA LEU A 209 -16.11 6.05 7.39
C LEU A 209 -15.82 7.53 7.14
N SER A 210 -14.56 7.98 7.21
CA SER A 210 -14.20 9.38 6.90
C SER A 210 -14.55 9.76 5.45
N GLU A 211 -14.46 8.80 4.52
CA GLU A 211 -14.78 9.01 3.11
C GLU A 211 -16.29 9.22 2.87
N THR A 212 -17.13 8.55 3.66
CA THR A 212 -18.58 8.49 3.42
C THR A 212 -19.40 9.30 4.43
N ARG A 213 -19.06 9.23 5.73
CA ARG A 213 -19.75 9.79 6.91
C ARG A 213 -18.80 10.66 7.77
N PRO A 214 -18.08 11.64 7.20
CA PRO A 214 -17.06 12.40 7.95
C PRO A 214 -17.59 13.13 9.19
N ASP A 215 -18.80 13.68 9.16
CA ASP A 215 -19.37 14.41 10.30
C ASP A 215 -19.71 13.49 11.48
N ALA A 216 -20.24 12.31 11.20
CA ALA A 216 -20.49 11.32 12.25
C ALA A 216 -19.19 10.76 12.83
N VAL A 217 -18.16 10.60 11.99
CA VAL A 217 -16.82 10.23 12.45
C VAL A 217 -16.22 11.31 13.36
N LEU A 218 -16.41 12.59 13.05
CA LEU A 218 -15.95 13.68 13.92
C LEU A 218 -16.57 13.59 15.32
N GLU A 219 -17.86 13.24 15.43
CA GLU A 219 -18.53 13.02 16.72
C GLU A 219 -18.00 11.78 17.47
N LEU A 220 -17.69 10.70 16.76
CA LEU A 220 -17.01 9.53 17.36
C LEU A 220 -15.63 9.91 17.90
N VAL A 221 -14.85 10.69 17.13
CA VAL A 221 -13.55 11.20 17.55
C VAL A 221 -13.71 12.03 18.83
N ARG A 222 -14.59 13.03 18.85
CA ARG A 222 -14.85 13.86 20.04
C ARG A 222 -15.22 13.03 21.28
N SER A 223 -15.98 11.96 21.09
CA SER A 223 -16.40 11.07 22.18
C SER A 223 -15.23 10.25 22.74
N VAL A 224 -14.39 9.67 21.88
CA VAL A 224 -13.26 8.83 22.31
C VAL A 224 -12.13 9.65 22.95
N LEU A 225 -12.00 10.95 22.64
CA LEU A 225 -10.98 11.83 23.25
C LEU A 225 -11.10 11.98 24.77
N ARG A 226 -12.23 11.59 25.38
CA ARG A 226 -12.34 11.51 26.84
C ARG A 226 -11.43 10.42 27.43
N TYR A 227 -11.21 9.35 26.67
CA TYR A 227 -10.51 8.13 27.09
C TYR A 227 -9.14 7.96 26.44
N GLU A 228 -8.99 8.43 25.21
CA GLU A 228 -7.80 8.21 24.39
C GLU A 228 -7.18 9.53 23.92
N SER A 229 -5.88 9.48 23.62
CA SER A 229 -5.20 10.58 22.95
C SER A 229 -5.50 10.58 21.45
N PRO A 230 -5.64 11.76 20.81
CA PRO A 230 -5.77 11.84 19.36
C PRO A 230 -4.57 11.27 18.60
N SER A 231 -3.38 11.22 19.21
CA SER A 231 -2.16 10.64 18.62
C SER A 231 -2.31 9.17 18.24
N ARG A 232 -3.21 8.45 18.92
CA ARG A 232 -3.49 7.03 18.69
C ARG A 232 -4.59 6.79 17.66
N LEU A 233 -5.19 7.85 17.10
CA LEU A 233 -6.29 7.77 16.15
C LEU A 233 -5.84 8.00 14.71
N SER A 234 -6.43 7.28 13.77
CA SER A 234 -6.16 7.44 12.33
C SER A 234 -6.93 8.63 11.75
N LEU A 235 -6.43 9.85 11.96
CA LEU A 235 -7.17 11.10 11.66
C LEU A 235 -6.87 11.73 10.29
N GLN A 236 -5.81 11.34 9.57
CA GLN A 236 -5.41 12.02 8.32
C GLN A 236 -6.52 12.03 7.26
N ARG A 237 -7.22 10.90 7.06
CA ARG A 237 -8.35 10.83 6.10
C ARG A 237 -9.52 11.73 6.49
N LEU A 238 -9.76 11.89 7.78
CA LEU A 238 -10.78 12.81 8.28
C LEU A 238 -10.36 14.26 8.05
N ALA A 239 -9.09 14.62 8.30
CA ALA A 239 -8.55 15.94 8.00
C ALA A 239 -8.65 16.29 6.51
N GLU A 240 -8.41 15.31 5.63
CA GLU A 240 -8.63 15.45 4.19
C GLU A 240 -10.10 15.70 3.82
N ARG A 241 -11.09 15.33 4.65
CA ARG A 241 -12.52 15.52 4.33
C ARG A 241 -13.16 16.67 5.10
N ARG A 242 -12.64 17.01 6.28
CA ARG A 242 -13.08 18.09 7.18
C ARG A 242 -11.86 18.84 7.76
N PRO A 243 -11.10 19.57 6.92
CA PRO A 243 -9.85 20.21 7.33
C PRO A 243 -10.07 21.22 8.46
N ASP A 244 -11.07 22.10 8.33
CA ASP A 244 -11.34 23.13 9.35
C ASP A 244 -11.77 22.52 10.70
N ALA A 245 -12.60 21.47 10.70
CA ALA A 245 -13.05 20.86 11.95
C ALA A 245 -11.92 20.13 12.69
N ILE A 246 -10.97 19.53 11.96
CA ILE A 246 -9.78 18.91 12.57
C ILE A 246 -8.74 19.97 12.95
N ALA A 247 -8.68 21.12 12.26
CA ALA A 247 -7.90 22.26 12.70
C ALA A 247 -8.43 22.82 14.03
N ASP A 248 -9.75 23.01 14.14
CA ASP A 248 -10.40 23.44 15.40
C ASP A 248 -10.12 22.43 16.53
N LEU A 249 -10.15 21.13 16.24
CA LEU A 249 -9.73 20.10 17.18
C LEU A 249 -8.24 20.24 17.56
N ALA A 250 -7.36 20.44 16.59
CA ALA A 250 -5.93 20.58 16.83
C ALA A 250 -5.59 21.80 17.70
N LEU A 251 -6.37 22.88 17.59
CA LEU A 251 -6.22 24.10 18.38
C LEU A 251 -6.74 23.98 19.81
N THR A 252 -7.64 23.02 20.08
CA THR A 252 -8.25 22.81 21.41
C THR A 252 -7.55 21.73 22.23
N VAL A 253 -6.93 20.74 21.59
CA VAL A 253 -6.29 19.61 22.29
C VAL A 253 -4.79 19.81 22.41
N GLU A 254 -4.25 19.65 23.62
CA GLU A 254 -2.81 19.80 23.88
C GLU A 254 -1.95 18.64 23.32
N ASP A 255 -2.53 17.44 23.22
CA ASP A 255 -1.87 16.23 22.76
C ASP A 255 -1.40 16.34 21.30
N ALA A 256 -0.43 15.51 20.89
CA ALA A 256 0.02 15.43 19.50
C ALA A 256 -1.08 14.88 18.58
N LEU A 257 -1.14 15.39 17.34
CA LEU A 257 -2.05 14.87 16.31
C LEU A 257 -1.27 14.18 15.18
N PRO A 258 -1.71 13.01 14.70
CA PRO A 258 -1.09 12.31 13.59
C PRO A 258 -1.64 12.84 12.26
N VAL A 259 -1.56 14.16 12.06
CA VAL A 259 -2.10 14.86 10.89
C VAL A 259 -1.06 15.83 10.33
N GLN A 260 -0.94 15.87 9.00
CA GLN A 260 -0.16 16.88 8.27
C GLN A 260 -1.11 17.77 7.47
N PHE A 261 -1.25 19.03 7.91
CA PHE A 261 -2.10 20.02 7.26
C PHE A 261 -1.43 20.69 6.06
N GLY A 262 -0.09 20.69 5.96
CA GLY A 262 0.62 21.39 4.89
C GLY A 262 0.19 20.95 3.48
N ASP A 263 -0.19 19.68 3.32
CA ASP A 263 -0.63 19.11 2.04
C ASP A 263 -2.05 19.54 1.64
N ILE A 264 -2.86 19.91 2.64
CA ILE A 264 -4.27 20.31 2.52
C ILE A 264 -4.52 21.77 2.89
N ALA A 265 -3.46 22.56 3.11
CA ALA A 265 -3.55 23.93 3.62
C ALA A 265 -4.39 24.85 2.73
N ALA A 266 -4.42 24.62 1.42
CA ALA A 266 -5.25 25.36 0.47
C ALA A 266 -6.78 25.19 0.70
N ARG A 267 -7.18 24.24 1.54
CA ARG A 267 -8.58 23.95 1.88
C ARG A 267 -8.96 24.38 3.30
N LEU A 268 -8.02 24.93 4.05
CA LEU A 268 -8.29 25.55 5.34
C LEU A 268 -8.82 26.98 5.12
N SER A 269 -9.71 27.41 5.99
CA SER A 269 -10.02 28.84 6.14
C SER A 269 -8.79 29.63 6.59
N GLU A 270 -8.74 30.90 6.20
CA GLU A 270 -7.59 31.79 6.48
C GLU A 270 -7.30 31.89 7.99
N ASP A 271 -8.34 32.14 8.80
CA ASP A 271 -8.22 32.28 10.26
C ASP A 271 -7.59 31.04 10.92
N ARG A 272 -8.02 29.84 10.49
CA ARG A 272 -7.54 28.57 11.05
C ARG A 272 -6.13 28.24 10.60
N LEU A 273 -5.77 28.56 9.36
CA LEU A 273 -4.39 28.43 8.89
C LEU A 273 -3.45 29.29 9.73
N PHE A 274 -3.79 30.55 9.97
CA PHE A 274 -2.97 31.45 10.81
C PHE A 274 -2.92 31.01 12.27
N ALA A 275 -4.06 30.62 12.85
CA ALA A 275 -4.08 30.08 14.21
C ALA A 275 -3.18 28.84 14.35
N LEU A 276 -3.15 27.95 13.35
CA LEU A 276 -2.25 26.79 13.34
C LEU A 276 -0.79 27.18 13.14
N LEU A 277 -0.48 28.16 12.30
CA LEU A 277 0.89 28.66 12.12
C LEU A 277 1.47 29.25 13.43
N GLU A 278 0.64 29.96 14.19
CA GLU A 278 1.04 30.60 15.43
C GLU A 278 1.15 29.60 16.59
N SER A 279 0.18 28.71 16.73
CA SER A 279 0.08 27.82 17.90
C SER A 279 0.69 26.43 17.68
N ARG A 280 0.61 25.86 16.47
CA ARG A 280 1.02 24.47 16.15
C ARG A 280 1.72 24.32 14.78
N PRO A 281 2.82 25.07 14.52
CA PRO A 281 3.49 25.08 13.22
C PRO A 281 4.03 23.71 12.76
N VAL A 282 4.31 22.79 13.70
CA VAL A 282 4.76 21.41 13.39
C VAL A 282 3.75 20.64 12.53
N LEU A 283 2.45 20.95 12.64
CA LEU A 283 1.40 20.32 11.83
C LEU A 283 1.37 20.84 10.39
N LEU A 284 2.12 21.91 10.10
CA LEU A 284 2.25 22.56 8.80
C LEU A 284 3.69 22.43 8.25
N LYS A 285 4.47 21.45 8.71
CA LYS A 285 5.87 21.27 8.31
C LYS A 285 6.07 21.12 6.79
N SER A 286 5.10 20.53 6.08
CA SER A 286 5.15 20.40 4.60
C SER A 286 4.64 21.62 3.83
N LEU A 287 4.17 22.67 4.53
CA LEU A 287 3.62 23.87 3.89
C LEU A 287 4.60 24.61 2.96
N PRO A 288 5.90 24.79 3.30
CA PRO A 288 6.84 25.52 2.44
C PRO A 288 6.89 24.95 1.01
N GLY A 289 7.04 23.62 0.88
CA GLY A 289 7.05 22.94 -0.42
C GLY A 289 5.70 22.92 -1.14
N ASN A 290 4.61 23.27 -0.46
CA ASN A 290 3.24 23.31 -1.00
C ASN A 290 2.68 24.73 -1.12
N LEU A 291 3.47 25.77 -0.87
CA LEU A 291 3.00 27.17 -0.83
C LEU A 291 2.34 27.60 -2.15
N TYR A 292 2.81 27.05 -3.28
CA TYR A 292 2.25 27.30 -4.61
C TYR A 292 0.76 26.88 -4.76
N ARG A 293 0.25 26.01 -3.87
CA ARG A 293 -1.16 25.58 -3.86
C ARG A 293 -2.09 26.62 -3.24
N LEU A 294 -1.57 27.55 -2.42
CA LEU A 294 -2.38 28.63 -1.85
C LEU A 294 -2.71 29.69 -2.89
N ALA A 295 -3.79 30.45 -2.65
CA ALA A 295 -4.09 31.64 -3.44
C ALA A 295 -2.95 32.67 -3.35
N PRO A 296 -2.61 33.40 -4.44
CA PRO A 296 -1.47 34.32 -4.45
C PRO A 296 -1.47 35.37 -3.33
N SER A 297 -2.65 35.92 -2.97
CA SER A 297 -2.79 36.89 -1.87
C SER A 297 -2.42 36.30 -0.50
N LEU A 298 -2.74 35.03 -0.28
CA LEU A 298 -2.49 34.34 0.99
C LEU A 298 -1.01 33.97 1.16
N ARG A 299 -0.30 33.68 0.05
CA ARG A 299 1.13 33.30 0.09
C ARG A 299 1.99 34.37 0.74
N ALA A 300 1.78 35.65 0.40
CA ALA A 300 2.53 36.76 0.99
C ALA A 300 2.24 36.91 2.49
N LYS A 301 0.97 36.81 2.91
CA LYS A 301 0.59 36.91 4.32
C LYS A 301 1.18 35.76 5.14
N VAL A 302 1.07 34.52 4.65
CA VAL A 302 1.66 33.34 5.30
C VAL A 302 3.17 33.48 5.41
N TYR A 303 3.84 33.92 4.34
CA TYR A 303 5.29 34.15 4.36
C TYR A 303 5.70 35.24 5.36
N ALA A 304 4.93 36.32 5.48
CA ALA A 304 5.21 37.39 6.45
C ALA A 304 5.18 36.89 7.90
N VAL A 305 4.31 35.91 8.21
CA VAL A 305 4.18 35.32 9.54
C VAL A 305 5.23 34.23 9.79
N ALA A 306 5.41 33.31 8.84
CA ALA A 306 6.15 32.07 9.05
C ALA A 306 7.53 32.02 8.34
N GLY A 307 7.80 32.89 7.37
CA GLY A 307 8.96 32.81 6.47
C GLY A 307 10.31 32.84 7.19
N ARG A 308 10.41 33.59 8.28
CA ARG A 308 11.60 33.60 9.17
C ARG A 308 11.88 32.23 9.80
N GLY A 309 10.84 31.44 10.07
CA GLY A 309 10.98 30.07 10.59
C GLY A 309 11.37 29.04 9.52
N TRP A 310 11.40 29.43 8.24
CA TRP A 310 11.83 28.59 7.12
C TRP A 310 13.27 28.89 6.66
N GLN A 311 13.94 29.83 7.34
CA GLN A 311 15.33 30.16 7.09
C GLN A 311 16.25 29.06 7.63
N SER A 312 17.31 28.75 6.89
CA SER A 312 18.45 28.02 7.41
C SER A 312 19.20 28.86 8.46
N LYS A 313 20.17 28.26 9.13
CA LYS A 313 21.11 28.97 10.00
C LYS A 313 21.84 30.12 9.29
N ASP A 314 22.03 30.00 7.98
CA ASP A 314 22.69 30.99 7.12
C ASP A 314 21.70 32.05 6.57
N GLY A 315 20.46 32.08 7.07
CA GLY A 315 19.43 33.06 6.68
C GLY A 315 18.77 32.79 5.31
N VAL A 316 19.05 31.64 4.69
CA VAL A 316 18.58 31.26 3.36
C VAL A 316 17.22 30.57 3.43
N VAL A 317 16.28 30.98 2.58
CA VAL A 317 14.99 30.32 2.36
C VAL A 317 15.02 29.62 1.01
N ASP A 318 14.54 28.37 0.97
CA ASP A 318 14.48 27.55 -0.25
C ASP A 318 13.86 28.29 -1.46
N ASP A 319 14.49 28.16 -2.62
CA ASP A 319 14.14 28.92 -3.82
C ASP A 319 12.74 28.58 -4.35
N THR A 320 12.23 27.37 -4.07
CA THR A 320 10.86 26.96 -4.44
C THR A 320 9.80 27.74 -3.67
N VAL A 321 10.09 28.13 -2.43
CA VAL A 321 9.23 29.01 -1.62
C VAL A 321 9.22 30.39 -2.23
N ILE A 322 10.40 30.95 -2.55
CA ILE A 322 10.54 32.29 -3.13
C ILE A 322 9.85 32.37 -4.50
N ALA A 323 9.99 31.34 -5.33
CA ALA A 323 9.33 31.23 -6.63
C ALA A 323 7.79 31.29 -6.53
N ALA A 324 7.21 30.81 -5.42
CA ALA A 324 5.77 30.82 -5.20
C ALA A 324 5.22 32.20 -4.78
N LEU A 325 6.07 33.11 -4.29
CA LEU A 325 5.66 34.41 -3.74
C LEU A 325 5.22 35.42 -4.81
N PRO A 326 4.33 36.37 -4.47
CA PRO A 326 4.01 37.52 -5.34
C PRO A 326 5.23 38.41 -5.62
N ALA A 327 5.20 39.15 -6.74
CA ALA A 327 6.36 39.89 -7.25
C ALA A 327 7.05 40.81 -6.22
N PRO A 328 6.34 41.69 -5.48
CA PRO A 328 7.01 42.61 -4.55
C PRO A 328 7.81 41.90 -3.46
N VAL A 329 7.25 40.83 -2.88
CA VAL A 329 7.91 40.04 -1.83
C VAL A 329 9.03 39.21 -2.41
N ARG A 330 8.79 38.58 -3.56
CA ARG A 330 9.76 37.75 -4.26
C ARG A 330 11.02 38.53 -4.64
N GLU A 331 10.87 39.73 -5.19
CA GLU A 331 11.99 40.61 -5.57
C GLU A 331 12.74 41.13 -4.35
N SER A 332 12.03 41.52 -3.28
CA SER A 332 12.65 41.93 -2.02
C SER A 332 13.48 40.80 -1.41
N GLU A 333 12.93 39.59 -1.35
CA GLU A 333 13.66 38.42 -0.86
C GLU A 333 14.84 38.07 -1.78
N ALA A 334 14.70 38.18 -3.09
CA ALA A 334 15.82 37.95 -4.01
C ALA A 334 17.01 38.87 -3.72
N ARG A 335 16.76 40.18 -3.55
CA ARG A 335 17.80 41.16 -3.15
C ARG A 335 18.40 40.80 -1.80
N ARG A 336 17.56 40.44 -0.82
CA ARG A 336 18.00 40.01 0.52
C ARG A 336 18.95 38.82 0.45
N HIS A 337 18.56 37.76 -0.26
CA HIS A 337 19.37 36.54 -0.38
C HIS A 337 20.70 36.81 -1.09
N LEU A 338 20.71 37.62 -2.14
CA LEU A 338 21.95 37.97 -2.86
C LEU A 338 22.91 38.84 -2.03
N ALA A 339 22.43 39.50 -0.98
CA ALA A 339 23.23 40.24 -0.02
C ALA A 339 23.80 39.36 1.11
N LEU A 340 23.32 38.12 1.29
CA LEU A 340 23.81 37.23 2.35
C LEU A 340 25.27 36.81 2.09
N PRO A 341 26.15 36.84 3.12
CA PRO A 341 27.51 36.32 3.06
C PRO A 341 27.60 34.90 2.48
N TYR A 342 26.72 34.00 2.91
CA TYR A 342 26.67 32.61 2.45
C TYR A 342 26.51 32.49 0.92
N LEU A 343 25.75 33.41 0.32
CA LEU A 343 25.47 33.41 -1.12
C LEU A 343 26.43 34.32 -1.91
N GLN A 344 27.49 34.89 -1.32
CA GLN A 344 28.47 35.68 -2.06
C GLN A 344 29.36 34.82 -2.97
N THR A 345 29.50 33.53 -2.67
CA THR A 345 30.20 32.59 -3.54
C THR A 345 29.43 32.44 -4.86
N PRO A 346 30.10 32.57 -6.02
CA PRO A 346 29.44 32.52 -7.31
C PRO A 346 29.16 31.08 -7.75
N ASP A 347 28.07 30.51 -7.27
CA ASP A 347 27.60 29.16 -7.63
C ASP A 347 26.15 29.17 -8.17
N ALA A 348 25.68 27.99 -8.58
CA ALA A 348 24.31 27.80 -9.08
C ALA A 348 23.22 28.21 -8.06
N SER A 349 23.51 28.10 -6.77
CA SER A 349 22.61 28.50 -5.69
C SER A 349 22.41 30.01 -5.67
N ARG A 350 23.48 30.81 -5.85
CA ARG A 350 23.36 32.27 -5.99
C ARG A 350 22.52 32.66 -7.21
N PHE A 351 22.72 31.98 -8.33
CA PHE A 351 22.02 32.31 -9.59
C PHE A 351 20.52 32.01 -9.54
N SER A 352 20.08 31.01 -8.77
CA SER A 352 18.66 30.73 -8.60
C SER A 352 17.92 31.95 -7.99
N TYR A 353 18.51 32.63 -7.01
CA TYR A 353 17.90 33.84 -6.43
C TYR A 353 17.92 35.04 -7.38
N ALA A 354 18.95 35.18 -8.22
CA ALA A 354 18.97 36.21 -9.26
C ALA A 354 17.82 36.07 -10.28
N THR A 355 17.27 34.86 -10.45
CA THR A 355 16.09 34.59 -11.30
C THR A 355 14.84 35.37 -10.85
N PHE A 356 14.81 35.80 -9.60
CA PHE A 356 13.65 36.42 -8.97
C PHE A 356 13.72 37.96 -8.92
N LEU A 357 14.84 38.56 -9.34
CA LEU A 357 15.01 40.00 -9.47
C LEU A 357 14.25 40.57 -10.69
N PRO A 358 13.99 41.89 -10.72
CA PRO A 358 13.62 42.57 -11.95
C PRO A 358 14.67 42.33 -13.05
N TRP A 359 14.22 42.27 -14.31
CA TRP A 359 15.06 41.93 -15.46
C TRP A 359 16.41 42.68 -15.51
N ASP A 360 16.39 44.00 -15.37
CA ASP A 360 17.61 44.82 -15.48
C ASP A 360 18.58 44.58 -14.30
N GLU A 361 18.07 44.40 -13.09
CA GLU A 361 18.87 44.05 -11.92
C GLU A 361 19.46 42.63 -12.04
N ALA A 362 18.66 41.66 -12.50
CA ALA A 362 19.11 40.30 -12.75
C ALA A 362 20.28 40.29 -13.76
N ARG A 363 20.19 41.11 -14.81
CA ARG A 363 21.28 41.29 -15.78
C ARG A 363 22.54 41.86 -15.15
N VAL A 364 22.43 42.89 -14.32
CA VAL A 364 23.60 43.45 -13.61
C VAL A 364 24.32 42.38 -12.78
N VAL A 365 23.56 41.53 -12.09
CA VAL A 365 24.10 40.45 -11.26
C VAL A 365 24.70 39.32 -12.09
N LEU A 366 24.08 38.93 -13.21
CA LEU A 366 24.44 37.75 -13.98
C LEU A 366 25.43 38.02 -15.13
N ASP A 367 25.48 39.23 -15.68
CA ASP A 367 26.32 39.60 -16.84
C ASP A 367 27.82 39.27 -16.65
N PRO A 368 28.45 39.43 -15.46
CA PRO A 368 29.83 39.01 -15.23
C PRO A 368 30.04 37.50 -15.44
N TYR A 369 29.06 36.69 -15.04
CA TYR A 369 29.11 35.23 -15.13
C TYR A 369 28.71 34.71 -16.51
N ILE A 370 27.83 35.43 -17.21
CA ILE A 370 27.49 35.16 -18.61
C ILE A 370 28.72 35.32 -19.53
N LYS A 371 29.71 36.13 -19.14
CA LYS A 371 30.98 36.32 -19.86
C LYS A 371 32.12 35.45 -19.32
N ASN A 372 31.84 34.56 -18.36
CA ASN A 372 32.84 33.72 -17.73
C ASN A 372 33.38 32.65 -18.72
N PRO A 373 34.70 32.39 -18.76
CA PRO A 373 35.27 31.33 -19.58
C PRO A 373 34.78 29.92 -19.21
N ASP A 374 34.37 29.69 -17.96
CA ASP A 374 33.79 28.43 -17.51
C ASP A 374 32.40 28.21 -18.13
N ALA A 375 32.23 27.12 -18.87
CA ALA A 375 31.00 26.79 -19.57
C ALA A 375 29.85 26.41 -18.63
N GLU A 376 30.12 25.77 -17.49
CA GLU A 376 29.08 25.39 -16.53
C GLU A 376 28.52 26.63 -15.83
N LEU A 377 29.40 27.47 -15.26
CA LEU A 377 28.99 28.71 -14.60
C LEU A 377 28.26 29.67 -15.55
N ARG A 378 28.76 29.79 -16.79
CA ARG A 378 28.10 30.59 -17.83
C ARG A 378 26.74 30.02 -18.22
N GLY A 379 26.63 28.70 -18.36
CA GLY A 379 25.38 28.00 -18.64
C GLY A 379 24.33 28.19 -17.54
N ASP A 380 24.74 28.16 -16.28
CA ASP A 380 23.86 28.38 -15.14
C ASP A 380 23.40 29.84 -15.03
N ALA A 381 24.31 30.80 -15.24
CA ALA A 381 23.97 32.23 -15.25
C ALA A 381 23.00 32.57 -16.40
N LEU A 382 23.23 32.03 -17.59
CA LEU A 382 22.32 32.16 -18.73
C LEU A 382 20.96 31.51 -18.44
N SER A 383 20.94 30.34 -17.81
CA SER A 383 19.72 29.65 -17.42
C SER A 383 18.89 30.46 -16.41
N ALA A 384 19.55 31.03 -15.40
CA ALA A 384 18.91 31.90 -14.43
C ALA A 384 18.28 33.13 -15.12
N LEU A 385 19.02 33.81 -16.00
CA LEU A 385 18.51 34.97 -16.73
C LEU A 385 17.32 34.59 -17.62
N ILE A 386 17.35 33.47 -18.34
CA ILE A 386 16.20 33.01 -19.14
C ILE A 386 14.98 32.76 -18.25
N ARG A 387 15.18 32.14 -17.08
CA ARG A 387 14.07 31.84 -16.15
C ARG A 387 13.43 33.12 -15.58
N THR A 388 14.13 34.25 -15.50
CA THR A 388 13.52 35.54 -15.07
C THR A 388 12.35 35.95 -15.98
N ALA A 389 12.41 35.64 -17.27
CA ALA A 389 11.36 35.98 -18.24
C ALA A 389 10.03 35.26 -17.97
N ARG A 390 10.02 34.24 -17.09
CA ARG A 390 8.79 33.69 -16.51
C ARG A 390 7.90 34.78 -15.91
N TYR A 391 8.52 35.79 -15.31
CA TYR A 391 7.89 36.91 -14.61
C TYR A 391 7.81 38.19 -15.44
N HIS A 392 8.65 38.33 -16.48
CA HIS A 392 8.73 39.50 -17.36
C HIS A 392 8.46 39.11 -18.82
N VAL A 393 7.17 38.97 -19.18
CA VAL A 393 6.76 38.49 -20.51
C VAL A 393 7.13 39.46 -21.64
N ASP A 394 7.22 40.75 -21.32
CA ASP A 394 7.69 41.82 -22.21
C ASP A 394 9.16 41.64 -22.65
N ARG A 395 9.94 40.84 -21.90
CA ARG A 395 11.36 40.58 -22.15
C ARG A 395 11.64 39.30 -22.91
N MET A 396 10.60 38.60 -23.39
CA MET A 396 10.78 37.39 -24.21
C MET A 396 11.57 37.65 -25.50
N GLY A 397 11.41 38.83 -26.11
CA GLY A 397 12.21 39.23 -27.28
C GLY A 397 13.70 39.37 -26.94
N ASP A 398 14.01 39.98 -25.80
CA ASP A 398 15.39 40.14 -25.30
C ASP A 398 16.04 38.78 -24.99
N VAL A 399 15.28 37.84 -24.39
CA VAL A 399 15.72 36.45 -24.19
C VAL A 399 16.06 35.77 -25.52
N LEU A 400 15.19 35.86 -26.51
CA LEU A 400 15.41 35.22 -27.80
C LEU A 400 16.63 35.82 -28.52
N ALA A 401 16.81 37.14 -28.47
CA ALA A 401 18.00 37.80 -29.01
C ALA A 401 19.28 37.35 -28.28
N LEU A 402 19.24 37.22 -26.95
CA LEU A 402 20.34 36.74 -26.12
C LEU A 402 20.80 35.33 -26.51
N VAL A 403 19.85 34.42 -26.72
CA VAL A 403 20.14 33.03 -27.14
C VAL A 403 20.65 32.99 -28.58
N ARG A 404 20.04 33.75 -29.50
CA ARG A 404 20.48 33.79 -30.91
C ARG A 404 21.90 34.34 -31.09
N ALA A 405 22.28 35.32 -30.30
CA ALA A 405 23.65 35.86 -30.30
C ALA A 405 24.71 34.84 -29.83
N ARG A 406 24.27 33.67 -29.33
CA ARG A 406 25.08 32.60 -28.75
C ARG A 406 24.91 31.27 -29.48
N ASN A 407 24.59 31.31 -30.78
CA ASN A 407 24.45 30.12 -31.62
C ASN A 407 25.70 29.20 -31.61
N ASN A 408 26.90 29.78 -31.49
CA ASN A 408 28.19 29.08 -31.47
C ASN A 408 28.68 28.67 -30.07
N GLU A 409 27.82 28.65 -29.04
CA GLU A 409 28.21 28.19 -27.70
C GLU A 409 28.52 26.69 -27.63
N GLN A 410 29.21 26.25 -26.59
CA GLN A 410 29.48 24.81 -26.36
C GLN A 410 28.19 24.06 -26.00
N ASP A 411 28.12 22.77 -26.34
CA ASP A 411 26.94 21.93 -26.09
C ASP A 411 26.37 21.97 -24.66
N PRO A 412 27.17 21.94 -23.56
CA PRO A 412 26.63 22.06 -22.21
C PRO A 412 25.85 23.36 -21.96
N VAL A 413 26.33 24.48 -22.52
CA VAL A 413 25.66 25.79 -22.45
C VAL A 413 24.40 25.75 -23.31
N ARG A 414 24.48 25.24 -24.54
CA ARG A 414 23.32 25.10 -25.44
C ARG A 414 22.20 24.26 -24.82
N ARG A 415 22.56 23.16 -24.14
CA ARG A 415 21.63 22.33 -23.35
C ARG A 415 20.94 23.15 -22.27
N ALA A 416 21.70 23.94 -21.52
CA ALA A 416 21.19 24.78 -20.43
C ALA A 416 20.21 25.85 -20.97
N LEU A 417 20.56 26.49 -22.09
CA LEU A 417 19.71 27.45 -22.80
C LEU A 417 18.38 26.82 -23.21
N LEU A 418 18.41 25.72 -23.97
CA LEU A 418 17.20 25.03 -24.44
C LEU A 418 16.35 24.49 -23.29
N GLY A 419 16.98 23.91 -22.26
CA GLY A 419 16.28 23.42 -21.08
C GLY A 419 15.58 24.53 -20.31
N SER A 420 16.21 25.70 -20.19
CA SER A 420 15.61 26.86 -19.53
C SER A 420 14.48 27.49 -20.34
N LEU A 421 14.57 27.54 -21.67
CA LEU A 421 13.44 27.92 -22.54
C LEU A 421 12.29 26.91 -22.38
N GLY A 422 12.58 25.61 -22.37
CA GLY A 422 11.62 24.53 -22.13
C GLY A 422 10.96 24.59 -20.76
N ALA A 423 11.63 25.13 -19.74
CA ALA A 423 11.10 25.31 -18.40
C ALA A 423 10.07 26.46 -18.29
N LEU A 424 10.04 27.39 -19.27
CA LEU A 424 9.07 28.50 -19.26
C LEU A 424 7.62 28.01 -19.48
N PRO A 425 6.61 28.62 -18.83
CA PRO A 425 5.22 28.23 -19.04
C PRO A 425 4.80 28.41 -20.51
N PRO A 426 4.04 27.46 -21.12
CA PRO A 426 3.66 27.55 -22.53
C PRO A 426 2.90 28.83 -22.90
N SER A 427 2.11 29.35 -21.96
CA SER A 427 1.35 30.59 -22.11
C SER A 427 2.20 31.85 -22.26
N ARG A 428 3.53 31.79 -22.07
CA ARG A 428 4.46 32.91 -22.31
C ARG A 428 4.88 33.03 -23.77
N TRP A 429 4.66 32.00 -24.59
CA TRP A 429 5.03 32.00 -25.99
C TRP A 429 3.89 32.54 -26.84
N GLN A 430 4.12 33.67 -27.49
CA GLN A 430 3.20 34.31 -28.44
C GLN A 430 3.63 34.01 -29.88
N THR A 431 2.73 34.18 -30.84
CA THR A 431 3.00 33.88 -32.27
C THR A 431 4.24 34.61 -32.81
N GLY A 432 4.46 35.87 -32.39
CA GLY A 432 5.64 36.63 -32.80
C GLY A 432 7.00 36.10 -32.28
N HIS A 433 7.00 35.18 -31.32
CA HIS A 433 8.22 34.57 -30.78
C HIS A 433 8.65 33.31 -31.54
N LEU A 434 7.74 32.70 -32.30
CA LEU A 434 7.88 31.35 -32.82
C LEU A 434 8.97 31.23 -33.89
N ASP A 435 9.14 32.24 -34.75
CA ASP A 435 10.17 32.23 -35.81
C ASP A 435 11.58 32.25 -35.21
N ALA A 436 11.81 33.13 -34.22
CA ALA A 436 13.08 33.19 -33.51
C ALA A 436 13.36 31.91 -32.71
N LEU A 437 12.34 31.32 -32.09
CA LEU A 437 12.46 30.03 -31.39
C LEU A 437 12.82 28.90 -32.37
N GLY A 438 12.22 28.90 -33.56
CA GLY A 438 12.56 27.98 -34.64
C GLY A 438 14.01 28.12 -35.08
N GLN A 439 14.49 29.36 -35.26
CA GLN A 439 15.89 29.60 -35.60
C GLN A 439 16.86 29.09 -34.52
N ILE A 440 16.53 29.26 -33.23
CA ILE A 440 17.35 28.70 -32.14
C ILE A 440 17.44 27.18 -32.21
N ILE A 441 16.33 26.50 -32.52
CA ILE A 441 16.31 25.05 -32.71
C ILE A 441 17.12 24.66 -33.94
N ARG A 442 17.06 25.45 -35.03
CA ARG A 442 17.88 25.26 -36.23
C ARG A 442 19.38 25.36 -35.92
N ASP A 443 19.78 26.45 -35.28
CA ASP A 443 21.16 26.69 -34.89
C ASP A 443 21.70 25.56 -34.01
N ALA A 444 20.86 25.00 -33.14
CA ALA A 444 21.22 23.84 -32.33
C ALA A 444 21.38 22.56 -33.15
N LEU A 445 20.55 22.34 -34.17
CA LEU A 445 20.62 21.19 -35.06
C LEU A 445 21.82 21.24 -36.02
N ASP A 446 22.21 22.45 -36.44
CA ASP A 446 23.33 22.67 -37.34
C ASP A 446 24.70 22.63 -36.61
N ALA A 447 24.69 22.64 -35.26
CA ALA A 447 25.90 22.58 -34.45
C ALA A 447 26.60 21.20 -34.55
N SER A 448 27.90 21.21 -34.87
CA SER A 448 28.69 19.98 -35.02
C SER A 448 28.87 19.19 -33.73
N ASP A 449 28.74 19.84 -32.57
CA ASP A 449 28.91 19.24 -31.23
C ASP A 449 27.59 18.84 -30.56
N LEU A 450 26.47 18.83 -31.29
CA LEU A 450 25.13 18.56 -30.75
C LEU A 450 25.04 17.20 -30.03
N SER A 451 24.86 17.24 -28.70
CA SER A 451 24.65 16.04 -27.90
C SER A 451 23.21 15.52 -27.94
N PHE A 452 23.03 14.27 -27.48
CA PHE A 452 21.70 13.70 -27.23
C PHE A 452 20.90 14.50 -26.19
N ALA A 453 21.57 15.00 -25.14
CA ALA A 453 20.90 15.73 -24.08
C ALA A 453 20.34 17.07 -24.57
N THR A 454 21.08 17.79 -25.40
CA THR A 454 20.65 19.06 -26.02
C THR A 454 19.47 18.85 -26.97
N ALA A 455 19.54 17.84 -27.84
CA ALA A 455 18.45 17.50 -28.75
C ALA A 455 17.17 17.10 -27.99
N SER A 456 17.31 16.37 -26.87
CA SER A 456 16.19 16.03 -25.98
C SER A 456 15.51 17.27 -25.39
N GLN A 457 16.26 18.31 -25.01
CA GLN A 457 15.68 19.57 -24.54
C GLN A 457 14.91 20.32 -25.64
N ALA A 458 15.45 20.34 -26.87
CA ALA A 458 14.72 20.91 -28.03
C ALA A 458 13.42 20.14 -28.31
N GLU A 459 13.46 18.80 -28.28
CA GLU A 459 12.28 17.96 -28.44
C GLU A 459 11.24 18.21 -27.34
N GLN A 460 11.66 18.29 -26.08
CA GLN A 460 10.76 18.59 -24.96
C GLN A 460 10.08 19.96 -25.10
N LEU A 461 10.83 20.98 -25.53
CA LEU A 461 10.29 22.31 -25.81
C LEU A 461 9.22 22.24 -26.90
N VAL A 462 9.52 21.64 -28.06
CA VAL A 462 8.55 21.55 -29.17
C VAL A 462 7.31 20.75 -28.77
N VAL A 463 7.48 19.61 -28.09
CA VAL A 463 6.36 18.78 -27.60
C VAL A 463 5.46 19.57 -26.65
N LYS A 464 6.05 20.36 -25.74
CA LYS A 464 5.30 21.21 -24.80
C LYS A 464 4.47 22.29 -25.50
N MET A 465 4.89 22.70 -26.71
CA MET A 465 4.24 23.73 -27.51
C MET A 465 3.09 23.21 -28.37
N VAL A 466 3.00 21.90 -28.62
CA VAL A 466 1.97 21.32 -29.52
C VAL A 466 0.54 21.73 -29.13
N PRO A 467 0.11 21.69 -27.85
CA PRO A 467 -1.28 22.04 -27.50
C PRO A 467 -1.61 23.53 -27.68
N PHE A 468 -0.58 24.38 -27.79
CA PHE A 468 -0.73 25.84 -27.84
C PHE A 468 -0.48 26.42 -29.24
N HIS A 469 0.48 25.84 -29.98
CA HIS A 469 0.92 26.29 -31.30
C HIS A 469 1.15 25.09 -32.24
N PRO A 470 0.12 24.30 -32.56
CA PRO A 470 0.27 23.02 -33.28
C PRO A 470 0.84 23.19 -34.69
N ASP A 471 0.45 24.25 -35.40
CA ASP A 471 0.89 24.48 -36.79
C ASP A 471 2.38 24.80 -36.90
N TRP A 472 2.94 25.44 -35.87
CA TRP A 472 4.39 25.66 -35.76
C TRP A 472 5.11 24.42 -35.21
N ALA A 473 4.54 23.75 -34.20
CA ALA A 473 5.20 22.61 -33.57
C ALA A 473 5.29 21.37 -34.48
N ALA A 474 4.26 21.12 -35.31
CA ALA A 474 4.21 19.97 -36.21
C ALA A 474 5.42 19.84 -37.17
N PRO A 475 5.78 20.87 -37.98
CA PRO A 475 6.95 20.80 -38.85
C PRO A 475 8.26 20.70 -38.06
N TRP A 476 8.38 21.32 -36.88
CA TRP A 476 9.56 21.20 -36.03
C TRP A 476 9.72 19.80 -35.45
N LEU A 477 8.64 19.15 -35.01
CA LEU A 477 8.68 17.74 -34.60
C LEU A 477 9.16 16.86 -35.75
N ALA A 478 8.59 17.03 -36.94
CA ALA A 478 9.02 16.27 -38.12
C ALA A 478 10.50 16.50 -38.44
N THR A 479 10.98 17.73 -38.31
CA THR A 479 12.37 18.07 -38.59
C THR A 479 13.34 17.48 -37.56
N LEU A 480 13.04 17.62 -36.27
CA LEU A 480 13.81 17.01 -35.18
C LEU A 480 13.91 15.50 -35.35
N VAL A 481 12.78 14.84 -35.63
CA VAL A 481 12.70 13.40 -35.86
C VAL A 481 13.52 13.01 -37.10
N LYS A 482 13.40 13.75 -38.21
CA LYS A 482 14.13 13.48 -39.46
C LYS A 482 15.64 13.55 -39.26
N GLU A 483 16.14 14.63 -38.68
CA GLU A 483 17.57 14.92 -38.57
C GLU A 483 18.25 14.11 -37.46
N ARG A 484 17.57 13.88 -36.33
CA ARG A 484 18.12 13.06 -35.24
C ARG A 484 18.02 11.56 -35.51
N GLY A 485 17.05 11.16 -36.33
CA GLY A 485 16.81 9.74 -36.61
C GLY A 485 16.37 8.91 -35.40
N GLN A 486 15.97 9.56 -34.29
CA GLN A 486 15.52 8.95 -33.05
C GLN A 486 14.34 9.74 -32.48
N VAL A 487 13.59 9.11 -31.56
CA VAL A 487 12.39 9.66 -30.93
C VAL A 487 12.48 9.44 -29.44
N THR A 488 12.22 10.48 -28.64
CA THR A 488 12.16 10.36 -27.18
C THR A 488 10.77 10.70 -26.63
N PHE A 489 10.00 11.56 -27.31
CA PHE A 489 8.59 11.93 -27.09
C PHE A 489 8.13 11.87 -25.62
N TYR A 490 8.88 12.53 -24.72
CA TYR A 490 8.61 12.50 -23.28
C TYR A 490 7.20 13.02 -22.93
N GLY A 491 6.39 12.18 -22.29
CA GLY A 491 5.07 12.56 -21.79
C GLY A 491 4.11 13.04 -22.89
N LEU A 492 4.33 12.64 -24.15
CA LEU A 492 3.53 13.08 -25.30
C LEU A 492 2.04 12.71 -25.13
N GLN A 493 1.76 11.51 -24.61
CA GLN A 493 0.40 11.03 -24.35
C GLN A 493 -0.40 11.92 -23.37
N ASP A 494 0.27 12.49 -22.35
CA ASP A 494 -0.39 13.25 -21.28
C ASP A 494 -0.67 14.69 -21.72
N ARG A 495 -0.07 15.11 -22.83
CA ARG A 495 -0.11 16.48 -23.34
C ARG A 495 -0.96 16.63 -24.60
N LEU A 496 -1.11 15.58 -25.40
CA LEU A 496 -1.86 15.63 -26.65
C LEU A 496 -3.31 15.17 -26.51
N THR A 497 -4.21 15.92 -27.15
CA THR A 497 -5.56 15.46 -27.46
C THR A 497 -5.58 14.66 -28.76
N ASP A 498 -6.68 13.94 -29.01
CA ASP A 498 -6.90 13.26 -30.30
C ASP A 498 -6.90 14.24 -31.49
N GLN A 499 -7.30 15.49 -31.27
CA GLN A 499 -7.27 16.53 -32.30
C GLN A 499 -5.84 16.96 -32.63
N ASP A 500 -4.98 17.06 -31.62
CA ASP A 500 -3.57 17.45 -31.82
C ASP A 500 -2.82 16.39 -32.63
N VAL A 501 -3.04 15.10 -32.34
CA VAL A 501 -2.44 14.00 -33.12
C VAL A 501 -2.84 14.07 -34.59
N ARG A 502 -4.12 14.32 -34.89
CA ARG A 502 -4.58 14.49 -36.29
C ARG A 502 -3.94 15.68 -36.99
N ARG A 503 -3.63 16.77 -36.27
CA ARG A 503 -2.98 17.96 -36.82
C ARG A 503 -1.49 17.73 -37.12
N ILE A 504 -0.77 17.01 -36.25
CA ILE A 504 0.67 16.74 -36.45
C ILE A 504 0.95 15.55 -37.39
N ALA A 505 -0.01 14.65 -37.56
CA ALA A 505 0.12 13.44 -38.38
C ALA A 505 0.62 13.70 -39.82
N PRO A 506 0.09 14.68 -40.58
CA PRO A 506 0.55 14.97 -41.95
C PRO A 506 2.03 15.35 -42.04
N ALA A 507 2.56 16.06 -41.04
CA ALA A 507 3.97 16.46 -41.00
C ALA A 507 4.90 15.29 -40.63
N LEU A 508 4.47 14.42 -39.71
CA LEU A 508 5.28 13.29 -39.22
C LEU A 508 5.25 12.08 -40.17
N LEU A 509 4.15 11.83 -40.86
CA LEU A 509 3.95 10.64 -41.68
C LEU A 509 5.04 10.44 -42.76
N PRO A 510 5.50 11.47 -43.51
CA PRO A 510 6.58 11.30 -44.48
C PRO A 510 7.89 10.83 -43.83
N VAL A 511 8.22 11.36 -42.65
CA VAL A 511 9.43 10.98 -41.92
C VAL A 511 9.35 9.53 -41.44
N LEU A 512 8.23 9.15 -40.84
CA LEU A 512 7.98 7.76 -40.42
C LEU A 512 7.97 6.81 -41.63
N THR A 513 7.44 7.24 -42.78
CA THR A 513 7.46 6.44 -44.00
C THR A 513 8.87 6.19 -44.50
N SER A 514 9.74 7.21 -44.45
CA SER A 514 11.16 7.04 -44.82
C SER A 514 11.87 6.02 -43.94
N TRP A 515 11.53 5.90 -42.66
CA TRP A 515 12.19 4.97 -41.74
C TRP A 515 11.91 3.50 -42.06
N ARG A 516 10.79 3.21 -42.72
CA ARG A 516 10.47 1.86 -43.18
C ARG A 516 11.52 1.34 -44.17
N THR A 517 12.06 2.18 -45.05
CA THR A 517 13.00 1.77 -46.11
C THR A 517 14.47 1.74 -45.67
N HIS A 518 14.79 2.28 -44.49
CA HIS A 518 16.16 2.44 -43.97
C HIS A 518 16.45 1.56 -42.74
N GLU A 519 15.77 0.42 -42.59
CA GLU A 519 15.93 -0.52 -41.47
C GLU A 519 15.69 0.07 -40.05
N ARG A 520 15.02 1.24 -39.94
CA ARG A 520 14.76 1.93 -38.66
C ARG A 520 13.49 1.45 -37.95
N GLN A 521 13.29 0.13 -37.90
CA GLN A 521 12.05 -0.45 -37.36
C GLN A 521 11.89 -0.23 -35.85
N GLN A 522 12.99 -0.20 -35.09
CA GLN A 522 12.97 0.11 -33.66
C GLN A 522 12.51 1.55 -33.37
N ASN A 523 12.83 2.49 -34.25
CA ASN A 523 12.40 3.88 -34.15
C ASN A 523 10.90 4.02 -34.42
N LEU A 524 10.37 3.29 -35.40
CA LEU A 524 8.93 3.21 -35.64
C LEU A 524 8.18 2.64 -34.42
N LEU A 525 8.73 1.59 -33.80
CA LEU A 525 8.15 1.03 -32.59
C LEU A 525 8.14 2.05 -31.44
N SER A 526 9.25 2.78 -31.25
CA SER A 526 9.39 3.80 -30.21
C SER A 526 8.41 4.96 -30.42
N ALA A 527 8.26 5.42 -31.66
CA ALA A 527 7.28 6.43 -32.05
C ALA A 527 5.85 5.97 -31.78
N ALA A 528 5.49 4.74 -32.13
CA ALA A 528 4.16 4.20 -31.90
C ALA A 528 3.80 4.13 -30.41
N ARG A 529 4.74 3.70 -29.55
CA ARG A 529 4.54 3.65 -28.09
C ARG A 529 4.33 5.03 -27.47
N ALA A 530 5.02 6.04 -27.97
CA ALA A 530 4.94 7.38 -27.43
C ALA A 530 3.58 8.06 -27.66
N PHE A 531 2.84 7.69 -28.71
CA PHE A 531 1.45 8.11 -28.89
C PHE A 531 0.48 7.38 -27.93
N ALA A 532 0.84 6.17 -27.48
CA ALA A 532 0.09 5.37 -26.50
C ALA A 532 -1.43 5.36 -26.77
N LEU A 533 -2.25 5.80 -25.80
CA LEU A 533 -3.72 5.85 -25.92
C LEU A 533 -4.20 6.66 -27.13
N ARG A 534 -3.41 7.63 -27.62
CA ARG A 534 -3.74 8.46 -28.79
C ARG A 534 -3.33 7.84 -30.12
N PHE A 535 -2.62 6.71 -30.12
CA PHE A 535 -2.23 6.01 -31.35
C PHE A 535 -3.45 5.62 -32.20
N HIS A 536 -4.61 5.38 -31.57
CA HIS A 536 -5.83 4.94 -32.25
C HIS A 536 -6.36 5.91 -33.31
N VAL A 537 -6.00 7.21 -33.27
CA VAL A 537 -6.43 8.19 -34.28
C VAL A 537 -5.43 8.42 -35.41
N PHE A 538 -4.26 7.76 -35.41
CA PHE A 538 -3.23 7.89 -36.44
C PHE A 538 -3.27 6.70 -37.41
N GLU A 539 -4.33 6.60 -38.20
CA GLU A 539 -4.64 5.46 -39.07
C GLU A 539 -3.55 5.17 -40.12
N GLU A 540 -2.94 6.21 -40.67
CA GLU A 540 -1.88 6.10 -41.68
C GLU A 540 -0.61 5.48 -41.08
N PHE A 541 -0.29 5.82 -39.83
CA PHE A 541 0.83 5.18 -39.14
C PHE A 541 0.52 3.72 -38.78
N GLY A 542 -0.73 3.41 -38.43
CA GLY A 542 -1.21 2.03 -38.32
C GLY A 542 -1.02 1.21 -39.61
N ALA A 543 -1.32 1.81 -40.77
CA ALA A 543 -1.09 1.18 -42.07
C ALA A 543 0.40 0.98 -42.40
N LEU A 544 1.25 1.94 -42.04
CA LEU A 544 2.70 1.78 -42.16
C LEU A 544 3.21 0.58 -41.34
N LEU A 545 2.78 0.49 -40.07
CA LEU A 545 3.18 -0.59 -39.17
C LEU A 545 2.68 -1.96 -39.63
N GLU A 546 1.48 -2.04 -40.22
CA GLU A 546 0.97 -3.27 -40.87
C GLU A 546 1.92 -3.71 -42.00
N GLY A 547 2.39 -2.78 -42.83
CA GLY A 547 3.39 -3.08 -43.86
C GLY A 547 4.71 -3.60 -43.30
N VAL A 548 5.17 -3.09 -42.14
CA VAL A 548 6.37 -3.60 -41.46
C VAL A 548 6.18 -5.03 -40.96
N VAL A 549 5.01 -5.33 -40.38
CA VAL A 549 4.65 -6.68 -39.89
C VAL A 549 4.64 -7.71 -41.02
N GLN A 550 4.25 -7.31 -42.23
CA GLN A 550 4.20 -8.19 -43.39
C GLN A 550 5.59 -8.53 -43.96
N THR A 551 6.57 -7.62 -43.87
CA THR A 551 7.87 -7.81 -44.52
C THR A 551 9.03 -8.12 -43.57
N SER A 552 8.95 -7.72 -42.29
CA SER A 552 10.05 -7.90 -41.34
C SER A 552 10.26 -9.36 -40.93
N LYS A 553 11.53 -9.72 -40.70
CA LYS A 553 11.97 -11.01 -40.12
C LYS A 553 12.32 -10.92 -38.63
N HIS A 554 12.24 -9.73 -38.03
CA HIS A 554 12.57 -9.52 -36.61
C HIS A 554 11.37 -9.84 -35.70
N SER A 555 11.39 -11.01 -35.05
CA SER A 555 10.29 -11.50 -34.21
C SER A 555 9.90 -10.53 -33.09
N TYR A 556 10.87 -9.91 -32.41
CA TYR A 556 10.62 -8.93 -31.35
C TYR A 556 9.83 -7.73 -31.87
N ILE A 557 10.28 -7.11 -32.96
CA ILE A 557 9.63 -5.93 -33.56
C ILE A 557 8.20 -6.27 -33.98
N VAL A 558 8.01 -7.37 -34.70
CA VAL A 558 6.68 -7.78 -35.18
C VAL A 558 5.74 -8.07 -34.02
N SER A 559 6.20 -8.78 -32.99
CA SER A 559 5.40 -9.05 -31.79
C SER A 559 4.97 -7.76 -31.08
N GLN A 560 5.88 -6.79 -30.94
CA GLN A 560 5.59 -5.52 -30.27
C GLN A 560 4.63 -4.63 -31.08
N ILE A 561 4.80 -4.56 -32.40
CA ILE A 561 3.86 -3.83 -33.27
C ILE A 561 2.47 -4.46 -33.20
N LEU A 562 2.38 -5.79 -33.30
CA LEU A 562 1.11 -6.51 -33.19
C LEU A 562 0.43 -6.26 -31.82
N ASP A 563 1.20 -6.13 -30.74
CA ASP A 563 0.64 -5.81 -29.42
C ASP A 563 0.11 -4.37 -29.35
N ILE A 564 0.79 -3.39 -29.94
CA ILE A 564 0.29 -2.01 -30.08
C ILE A 564 -1.01 -1.99 -30.87
N LEU A 565 -1.06 -2.68 -32.02
CA LEU A 565 -2.27 -2.80 -32.82
C LEU A 565 -3.40 -3.48 -32.03
N ARG A 566 -3.10 -4.54 -31.26
CA ARG A 566 -4.09 -5.21 -30.40
C ARG A 566 -4.70 -4.26 -29.36
N GLN A 567 -3.90 -3.37 -28.77
CA GLN A 567 -4.33 -2.46 -27.72
C GLN A 567 -5.09 -1.24 -28.26
N HIS A 568 -4.61 -0.65 -29.36
CA HIS A 568 -5.07 0.65 -29.84
C HIS A 568 -5.85 0.61 -31.17
N GLN A 569 -5.67 -0.42 -31.99
CA GLN A 569 -6.38 -0.62 -33.27
C GLN A 569 -6.87 -2.08 -33.42
N PRO A 570 -7.74 -2.55 -32.50
CA PRO A 570 -8.07 -3.97 -32.39
C PRO A 570 -8.69 -4.57 -33.65
N GLU A 571 -9.48 -3.82 -34.43
CA GLU A 571 -10.07 -4.34 -35.67
C GLU A 571 -9.00 -4.66 -36.73
N ARG A 572 -7.98 -3.80 -36.88
CA ARG A 572 -6.83 -4.04 -37.76
C ARG A 572 -6.09 -5.29 -37.33
N PHE A 573 -5.82 -5.45 -36.03
CA PHE A 573 -5.18 -6.63 -35.47
C PHE A 573 -5.99 -7.92 -35.75
N ARG A 574 -7.32 -7.91 -35.54
CA ARG A 574 -8.19 -9.08 -35.77
C ARG A 574 -8.22 -9.54 -37.22
N ARG A 575 -8.16 -8.60 -38.17
CA ARG A 575 -8.07 -8.89 -39.61
C ARG A 575 -6.70 -9.45 -40.00
N LEU A 576 -5.63 -8.88 -39.44
CA LEU A 576 -4.25 -9.18 -39.86
C LEU A 576 -3.76 -10.55 -39.39
N VAL A 577 -4.05 -10.96 -38.15
CA VAL A 577 -3.50 -12.21 -37.59
C VAL A 577 -3.84 -13.46 -38.42
N PRO A 578 -5.09 -13.71 -38.85
CA PRO A 578 -5.41 -14.87 -39.68
C PRO A 578 -4.66 -14.86 -41.02
N GLN A 579 -4.52 -13.69 -41.66
CA GLN A 579 -3.81 -13.55 -42.94
C GLN A 579 -2.32 -13.91 -42.78
N LEU A 580 -1.69 -13.46 -41.69
CA LEU A 580 -0.29 -13.79 -41.40
C LEU A 580 -0.09 -15.29 -41.16
N LEU A 581 -1.01 -15.95 -40.45
CA LEU A 581 -0.92 -17.38 -40.15
C LEU A 581 -1.08 -18.27 -41.40
N ILE A 582 -1.92 -17.84 -42.36
CA ILE A 582 -2.07 -18.54 -43.65
C ILE A 582 -0.79 -18.44 -44.47
N GLY A 583 -0.17 -17.25 -44.52
CA GLY A 583 1.05 -17.02 -45.31
C GLY A 583 2.33 -17.58 -44.67
N ASP A 584 2.40 -17.62 -43.33
CA ASP A 584 3.59 -18.07 -42.60
C ASP A 584 3.21 -18.66 -41.23
N LYS A 585 3.26 -20.00 -41.12
CA LYS A 585 2.93 -20.72 -39.89
C LYS A 585 3.87 -20.38 -38.72
N SER A 586 5.10 -19.92 -38.97
CA SER A 586 6.04 -19.54 -37.91
C SER A 586 5.57 -18.32 -37.12
N VAL A 587 4.60 -17.53 -37.62
CA VAL A 587 3.96 -16.41 -36.91
C VAL A 587 3.34 -16.84 -35.57
N VAL A 588 2.93 -18.11 -35.45
CA VAL A 588 2.36 -18.64 -34.20
C VAL A 588 3.36 -18.60 -33.03
N THR A 589 4.66 -18.52 -33.27
CA THR A 589 5.67 -18.47 -32.21
C THR A 589 5.68 -17.13 -31.45
N LEU A 590 5.01 -16.11 -31.99
CA LEU A 590 4.94 -14.78 -31.41
C LEU A 590 3.95 -14.75 -30.21
N PRO A 591 4.37 -14.25 -29.02
CA PRO A 591 3.53 -14.18 -27.83
C PRO A 591 2.15 -13.58 -27.99
N VAL A 592 2.05 -12.46 -28.69
CA VAL A 592 0.78 -11.78 -28.93
C VAL A 592 -0.18 -12.63 -29.77
N VAL A 593 0.33 -13.45 -30.68
CA VAL A 593 -0.45 -14.28 -31.60
C VAL A 593 -0.99 -15.51 -30.88
N TYR A 594 -0.14 -16.37 -30.31
CA TYR A 594 -0.63 -17.58 -29.67
C TYR A 594 -1.54 -17.29 -28.47
N ASN A 595 -1.31 -16.18 -27.73
CA ASN A 595 -2.21 -15.77 -26.65
C ASN A 595 -3.57 -15.29 -27.18
N TYR A 596 -3.59 -14.61 -28.34
CA TYR A 596 -4.84 -14.21 -28.99
C TYR A 596 -5.62 -15.42 -29.49
N LEU A 597 -4.97 -16.39 -30.13
CA LEU A 597 -5.61 -17.65 -30.52
C LEU A 597 -6.17 -18.39 -29.29
N HIS A 598 -5.34 -18.55 -28.25
CA HIS A 598 -5.71 -19.23 -27.02
C HIS A 598 -6.90 -18.57 -26.29
N ARG A 599 -7.04 -17.24 -26.35
CA ARG A 599 -8.11 -16.51 -25.63
C ARG A 599 -9.34 -16.17 -26.47
N LYS A 600 -9.20 -15.96 -27.78
CA LYS A 600 -10.25 -15.39 -28.65
C LYS A 600 -10.52 -16.16 -29.94
N ARG A 601 -9.53 -16.84 -30.51
CA ARG A 601 -9.62 -17.52 -31.82
C ARG A 601 -9.17 -18.98 -31.74
N GLN A 602 -9.84 -19.75 -30.87
CA GLN A 602 -9.54 -21.17 -30.70
C GLN A 602 -9.86 -21.98 -31.95
N ASP A 603 -10.72 -21.49 -32.84
CA ASP A 603 -10.99 -22.07 -34.16
C ASP A 603 -9.71 -22.18 -35.02
N LEU A 604 -8.73 -21.29 -34.82
CA LEU A 604 -7.49 -21.26 -35.58
C LEU A 604 -6.31 -21.97 -34.89
N ILE A 605 -6.46 -22.43 -33.64
CA ILE A 605 -5.32 -22.93 -32.86
C ILE A 605 -4.99 -24.40 -33.11
N THR A 606 -5.98 -25.21 -33.50
CA THR A 606 -5.87 -26.67 -33.64
C THR A 606 -4.65 -27.14 -34.47
N PRO A 607 -4.32 -26.52 -35.62
CA PRO A 607 -3.15 -26.92 -36.42
C PRO A 607 -1.81 -26.80 -35.68
N PHE A 608 -1.77 -26.04 -34.58
CA PHE A 608 -0.55 -25.69 -33.86
C PHE A 608 -0.39 -26.40 -32.51
N LEU A 609 -1.34 -27.28 -32.14
CA LEU A 609 -1.30 -28.03 -30.88
C LEU A 609 -0.43 -29.29 -30.94
N GLY A 610 -0.08 -29.71 -32.16
CA GLY A 610 0.81 -30.84 -32.41
C GLY A 610 2.29 -30.51 -32.23
N GLN A 611 3.12 -31.54 -32.08
CA GLN A 611 4.58 -31.42 -32.02
C GLN A 611 5.19 -31.19 -33.42
N GLN A 612 5.00 -30.00 -33.98
CA GLN A 612 5.55 -29.62 -35.28
C GLN A 612 6.71 -28.62 -35.11
N ALA A 613 7.68 -28.70 -36.01
CA ALA A 613 8.64 -27.63 -36.20
C ALA A 613 8.11 -26.73 -37.31
N TYR A 614 8.11 -25.41 -37.07
CA TYR A 614 7.64 -24.44 -38.06
C TYR A 614 8.84 -23.84 -38.76
N GLU A 615 8.89 -23.94 -40.08
CA GLU A 615 9.84 -23.21 -40.92
C GLU A 615 9.18 -21.96 -41.47
N GLY A 616 9.83 -20.81 -41.33
CA GLY A 616 9.30 -19.52 -41.77
C GLY A 616 10.13 -18.33 -41.27
N ARG A 617 9.56 -17.13 -41.26
CA ARG A 617 10.30 -15.90 -40.90
C ARG A 617 10.82 -15.89 -39.46
N PHE A 618 10.13 -16.56 -38.53
CA PHE A 618 10.43 -16.48 -37.09
C PHE A 618 10.89 -17.80 -36.47
N SER A 619 11.10 -18.84 -37.28
CA SER A 619 11.56 -20.14 -36.81
C SER A 619 12.23 -20.92 -37.94
N THR A 620 13.32 -21.62 -37.61
CA THR A 620 14.17 -22.34 -38.58
C THR A 620 13.67 -23.74 -38.92
N GLY A 621 12.60 -24.21 -38.30
CA GLY A 621 12.10 -25.59 -38.46
C GLY A 621 12.98 -26.67 -37.80
N ARG A 622 14.08 -26.31 -37.12
CA ARG A 622 14.98 -27.29 -36.47
C ARG A 622 14.46 -27.79 -35.11
N THR A 623 13.75 -26.94 -34.39
CA THR A 623 13.21 -27.24 -33.05
C THR A 623 11.70 -27.30 -33.08
N ARG A 624 11.15 -28.39 -32.56
CA ARG A 624 9.71 -28.53 -32.31
C ARG A 624 9.26 -27.44 -31.33
N PHE A 625 8.18 -26.73 -31.66
CA PHE A 625 7.64 -25.65 -30.83
C PHE A 625 6.37 -26.12 -30.13
N VAL A 626 6.38 -26.04 -28.80
CA VAL A 626 5.22 -26.32 -27.95
C VAL A 626 4.69 -24.99 -27.43
N LEU A 627 3.39 -24.74 -27.58
CA LEU A 627 2.80 -23.47 -27.17
C LEU A 627 3.03 -23.22 -25.66
N PRO A 628 3.64 -22.08 -25.26
CA PRO A 628 3.96 -21.81 -23.87
C PRO A 628 2.78 -21.22 -23.08
N LEU A 629 1.66 -21.96 -23.08
CA LEU A 629 0.40 -21.61 -22.42
C LEU A 629 0.29 -22.37 -21.10
N LEU A 630 -0.13 -21.75 -19.99
CA LEU A 630 -0.10 -22.40 -18.67
C LEU A 630 -1.48 -22.63 -18.03
N PHE A 631 -2.52 -21.95 -18.52
CA PHE A 631 -3.87 -21.98 -17.95
C PHE A 631 -4.87 -21.51 -19.01
N GLY A 632 -6.17 -21.61 -18.73
CA GLY A 632 -7.22 -21.11 -19.64
C GLY A 632 -7.71 -22.14 -20.66
N PHE A 633 -7.36 -23.41 -20.47
CA PHE A 633 -7.69 -24.52 -21.37
C PHE A 633 -9.16 -24.92 -21.31
N GLU A 634 -9.94 -24.46 -20.31
CA GLU A 634 -11.40 -24.61 -20.26
C GLU A 634 -12.12 -24.01 -21.48
N ARG A 635 -11.44 -23.12 -22.22
CA ARG A 635 -11.93 -22.52 -23.47
C ARG A 635 -11.67 -23.38 -24.70
N TRP A 636 -10.96 -24.49 -24.56
CA TRP A 636 -10.65 -25.40 -25.67
C TRP A 636 -11.65 -26.53 -25.73
N THR A 637 -11.83 -27.11 -26.91
CA THR A 637 -12.65 -28.33 -27.07
C THR A 637 -11.94 -29.54 -26.44
N ALA A 638 -12.67 -30.62 -26.16
CA ALA A 638 -12.04 -31.86 -25.67
C ALA A 638 -10.94 -32.33 -26.64
N ARG A 639 -11.24 -32.33 -27.95
CA ARG A 639 -10.30 -32.74 -29.00
C ARG A 639 -9.01 -31.90 -29.02
N GLN A 640 -9.12 -30.60 -28.79
CA GLN A 640 -7.96 -29.71 -28.71
C GLN A 640 -7.09 -30.02 -27.49
N GLN A 641 -7.70 -30.27 -26.33
CA GLN A 641 -6.95 -30.63 -25.14
C GLN A 641 -6.26 -31.99 -25.27
N GLU A 642 -6.93 -32.99 -25.85
CA GLU A 642 -6.35 -34.30 -26.17
C GLU A 642 -5.11 -34.16 -27.07
N LEU A 643 -5.23 -33.43 -28.19
CA LEU A 643 -4.13 -33.27 -29.14
C LEU A 643 -2.91 -32.56 -28.51
N PHE A 644 -3.16 -31.60 -27.61
CA PHE A 644 -2.12 -30.94 -26.86
C PHE A 644 -1.50 -31.86 -25.81
N ALA A 645 -2.30 -32.63 -25.08
CA ALA A 645 -1.82 -33.62 -24.12
C ALA A 645 -0.92 -34.67 -24.78
N GLU A 646 -1.31 -35.24 -25.92
CA GLU A 646 -0.49 -36.18 -26.69
C GLU A 646 0.89 -35.59 -27.05
N THR A 647 0.94 -34.29 -27.34
CA THR A 647 2.18 -33.57 -27.63
C THR A 647 3.03 -33.39 -26.37
N LEU A 648 2.41 -33.01 -25.25
CA LEU A 648 3.06 -32.85 -23.96
C LEU A 648 3.63 -34.18 -23.43
N GLU A 649 2.88 -35.28 -23.58
CA GLU A 649 3.32 -36.62 -23.19
C GLU A 649 4.59 -37.04 -23.94
N ARG A 650 4.61 -36.86 -25.27
CA ARG A 650 5.80 -37.11 -26.10
C ARG A 650 7.00 -36.27 -25.67
N VAL A 651 6.80 -34.99 -25.33
CA VAL A 651 7.89 -34.13 -24.83
C VAL A 651 8.40 -34.62 -23.48
N SER A 652 7.51 -35.11 -22.60
CA SER A 652 7.91 -35.62 -21.29
C SER A 652 8.64 -36.97 -21.33
N GLN A 653 8.59 -37.69 -22.45
CA GLN A 653 9.27 -38.97 -22.66
C GLN A 653 10.64 -38.80 -23.34
N ASP A 654 10.93 -37.63 -23.87
CA ASP A 654 12.17 -37.31 -24.56
C ASP A 654 13.32 -37.12 -23.54
N ALA A 655 14.20 -38.12 -23.44
CA ALA A 655 15.30 -38.16 -22.49
C ALA A 655 16.32 -37.02 -22.68
N ALA A 656 16.35 -36.38 -23.86
CA ALA A 656 17.22 -35.25 -24.14
C ALA A 656 16.69 -33.91 -23.60
N ARG A 657 15.47 -33.87 -23.03
CA ARG A 657 14.86 -32.63 -22.53
C ARG A 657 15.39 -32.22 -21.16
N ASP A 658 15.58 -30.91 -21.01
CA ASP A 658 15.96 -30.29 -19.75
C ASP A 658 14.80 -30.27 -18.72
N THR A 659 15.17 -30.12 -17.45
CA THR A 659 14.19 -30.10 -16.34
C THR A 659 13.20 -28.94 -16.42
N PRO A 660 13.57 -27.70 -16.81
CA PRO A 660 12.62 -26.61 -17.04
C PRO A 660 11.51 -26.95 -18.06
N ALA A 661 11.86 -27.55 -19.20
CA ALA A 661 10.89 -27.96 -20.22
C ALA A 661 9.91 -29.00 -19.67
N ILE A 662 10.41 -30.01 -18.94
CA ILE A 662 9.56 -31.00 -18.27
C ILE A 662 8.68 -30.36 -17.20
N SER A 663 9.19 -29.36 -16.48
CA SER A 663 8.43 -28.64 -15.45
C SER A 663 7.25 -27.86 -16.03
N GLN A 664 7.48 -27.23 -17.18
CA GLN A 664 6.41 -26.57 -17.95
C GLN A 664 5.36 -27.59 -18.42
N VAL A 665 5.80 -28.73 -18.96
CA VAL A 665 4.90 -29.82 -19.40
C VAL A 665 4.01 -30.32 -18.25
N ILE A 666 4.59 -30.56 -17.06
CA ILE A 666 3.83 -30.98 -15.88
C ILE A 666 2.74 -29.96 -15.53
N THR A 667 3.09 -28.67 -15.53
CA THR A 667 2.14 -27.59 -15.25
C THR A 667 1.02 -27.54 -16.28
N GLN A 668 1.35 -27.74 -17.56
CA GLN A 668 0.40 -27.73 -18.67
C GLN A 668 -0.57 -28.92 -18.61
N LEU A 669 -0.05 -30.14 -18.42
CA LEU A 669 -0.87 -31.35 -18.28
C LEU A 669 -1.87 -31.23 -17.11
N ALA A 670 -1.43 -30.66 -15.98
CA ALA A 670 -2.28 -30.49 -14.81
C ALA A 670 -3.42 -29.47 -15.01
N ALA A 671 -3.30 -28.61 -16.04
CA ALA A 671 -4.26 -27.58 -16.35
C ALA A 671 -5.30 -27.99 -17.42
N LEU A 672 -5.26 -29.23 -17.93
CA LEU A 672 -6.19 -29.75 -18.94
C LEU A 672 -7.38 -30.49 -18.29
N PRO A 673 -8.55 -29.85 -18.08
CA PRO A 673 -9.67 -30.48 -17.37
C PRO A 673 -10.39 -31.58 -18.17
N ALA A 674 -10.24 -31.63 -19.49
CA ALA A 674 -10.90 -32.63 -20.34
C ALA A 674 -10.06 -33.91 -20.57
N VAL A 675 -8.82 -33.95 -20.06
CA VAL A 675 -7.89 -35.07 -20.29
C VAL A 675 -7.59 -35.82 -19.00
N TYR A 676 -7.53 -37.14 -19.07
CA TYR A 676 -7.10 -37.96 -17.93
C TYR A 676 -5.58 -37.82 -17.70
N PRO A 677 -5.11 -37.44 -16.50
CA PRO A 677 -3.71 -37.05 -16.27
C PRO A 677 -2.76 -38.24 -16.04
N ALA A 678 -2.87 -39.31 -16.85
CA ALA A 678 -2.09 -40.55 -16.71
C ALA A 678 -0.59 -40.30 -16.56
N ARG A 679 -0.03 -39.42 -17.39
CA ARG A 679 1.40 -39.11 -17.37
C ARG A 679 1.89 -38.47 -16.07
N LEU A 680 1.06 -37.66 -15.41
CA LEU A 680 1.43 -37.04 -14.13
C LEU A 680 1.56 -38.07 -13.01
N PHE A 681 0.70 -39.08 -12.99
CA PHE A 681 0.82 -40.19 -12.04
C PHE A 681 2.12 -40.95 -12.24
N VAL A 682 2.49 -41.25 -13.49
CA VAL A 682 3.77 -41.90 -13.81
C VAL A 682 4.95 -41.07 -13.31
N LEU A 683 4.95 -39.75 -13.55
CA LEU A 683 6.04 -38.86 -13.11
C LEU A 683 6.10 -38.69 -11.58
N ALA A 684 4.98 -38.85 -10.87
CA ALA A 684 4.91 -38.76 -9.42
C ALA A 684 5.40 -40.03 -8.70
N ASP A 685 5.39 -41.18 -9.38
CA ASP A 685 5.62 -42.51 -8.79
C ASP A 685 6.89 -43.21 -9.29
N ALA A 686 7.31 -42.98 -10.55
CA ALA A 686 8.31 -43.82 -11.21
C ALA A 686 9.71 -43.80 -10.53
N PRO A 687 10.25 -44.99 -10.17
CA PRO A 687 11.65 -45.15 -9.77
C PRO A 687 12.60 -44.61 -10.85
N GLY A 688 13.62 -43.84 -10.46
CA GLY A 688 14.58 -43.22 -11.39
C GLY A 688 14.17 -41.85 -11.94
N THR A 689 12.98 -41.33 -11.60
CA THR A 689 12.61 -39.94 -11.91
C THR A 689 13.46 -38.95 -11.10
N LYS A 690 14.00 -37.91 -11.75
CA LYS A 690 14.71 -36.81 -11.07
C LYS A 690 13.83 -36.23 -9.97
N THR A 691 14.36 -36.06 -8.76
CA THR A 691 13.60 -35.62 -7.58
C THR A 691 12.79 -34.34 -7.83
N ALA A 692 13.37 -33.36 -8.53
CA ALA A 692 12.69 -32.11 -8.87
C ALA A 692 11.43 -32.32 -9.74
N VAL A 693 11.48 -33.26 -10.70
CA VAL A 693 10.36 -33.59 -11.60
C VAL A 693 9.24 -34.31 -10.82
N ARG A 694 9.62 -35.28 -9.97
CA ARG A 694 8.69 -36.02 -9.11
C ARG A 694 7.97 -35.10 -8.14
N ASP A 695 8.71 -34.22 -7.46
CA ASP A 695 8.16 -33.27 -6.49
C ASP A 695 7.16 -32.32 -7.16
N LEU A 696 7.48 -31.81 -8.36
CA LEU A 696 6.58 -30.92 -9.10
C LEU A 696 5.34 -31.66 -9.61
N ALA A 697 5.47 -32.91 -10.04
CA ALA A 697 4.33 -33.75 -10.41
C ALA A 697 3.38 -33.94 -9.21
N LEU A 698 3.91 -34.27 -8.02
CA LEU A 698 3.12 -34.36 -6.78
C LEU A 698 2.41 -33.04 -6.43
N GLN A 699 3.09 -31.90 -6.52
CA GLN A 699 2.45 -30.60 -6.30
C GLN A 699 1.31 -30.33 -7.30
N SER A 700 1.46 -30.80 -8.53
CA SER A 700 0.48 -30.61 -9.60
C SER A 700 -0.72 -31.55 -9.47
N LEU A 701 -0.54 -32.75 -8.90
CA LEU A 701 -1.64 -33.68 -8.61
C LEU A 701 -2.70 -33.05 -7.67
N ALA A 702 -2.27 -32.24 -6.70
CA ALA A 702 -3.20 -31.52 -5.83
C ALA A 702 -4.03 -30.44 -6.57
N ARG A 703 -3.58 -30.04 -7.75
CA ARG A 703 -4.24 -29.03 -8.59
C ARG A 703 -5.11 -29.65 -9.68
N LEU A 704 -5.25 -30.96 -9.72
CA LEU A 704 -6.15 -31.59 -10.69
C LEU A 704 -7.61 -31.21 -10.41
N ASP A 705 -8.34 -30.91 -11.48
CA ASP A 705 -9.65 -30.27 -11.43
C ASP A 705 -10.73 -31.11 -10.72
N ALA A 706 -10.68 -32.44 -10.83
CA ALA A 706 -11.66 -33.33 -10.20
C ALA A 706 -11.09 -34.12 -9.01
N GLY A 707 -10.01 -33.63 -8.39
CA GLY A 707 -9.43 -34.24 -7.18
C GLY A 707 -8.76 -35.60 -7.40
N GLN A 708 -8.51 -36.01 -8.65
CA GLN A 708 -7.97 -37.33 -8.99
C GLN A 708 -6.59 -37.62 -8.35
N GLY A 709 -5.85 -36.57 -7.98
CA GLY A 709 -4.55 -36.69 -7.33
C GLY A 709 -4.60 -36.99 -5.83
N VAL A 710 -5.75 -36.82 -5.16
CA VAL A 710 -5.86 -36.94 -3.69
C VAL A 710 -5.44 -38.33 -3.19
N PRO A 711 -5.90 -39.46 -3.76
CA PRO A 711 -5.51 -40.79 -3.28
C PRO A 711 -4.00 -41.03 -3.31
N VAL A 712 -3.33 -40.64 -4.39
CA VAL A 712 -1.86 -40.77 -4.55
C VAL A 712 -1.12 -39.90 -3.55
N LEU A 713 -1.63 -38.69 -3.28
CA LEU A 713 -1.03 -37.82 -2.28
C LEU A 713 -1.20 -38.35 -0.86
N VAL A 714 -2.32 -39.01 -0.55
CA VAL A 714 -2.54 -39.66 0.76
C VAL A 714 -1.59 -40.84 0.93
N GLU A 715 -1.44 -41.68 -0.10
CA GLU A 715 -0.46 -42.77 -0.11
C GLU A 715 0.97 -42.24 0.12
N ALA A 716 1.34 -41.17 -0.60
CA ALA A 716 2.64 -40.52 -0.50
C ALA A 716 2.97 -39.96 0.90
N LEU A 717 2.00 -39.83 1.81
CA LEU A 717 2.27 -39.45 3.20
C LEU A 717 3.03 -40.53 3.98
N GLY A 718 2.96 -41.80 3.53
CA GLY A 718 3.63 -42.93 4.17
C GLY A 718 5.13 -43.04 3.87
N ASP A 719 5.64 -42.34 2.85
CA ASP A 719 7.02 -42.50 2.36
C ASP A 719 7.75 -41.14 2.20
N ASP A 720 8.88 -41.12 1.50
CA ASP A 720 9.74 -39.94 1.36
C ASP A 720 9.13 -38.79 0.55
N ARG A 721 8.03 -39.05 -0.16
CA ARG A 721 7.21 -38.05 -0.86
C ARG A 721 6.40 -37.17 0.11
N ALA A 722 6.25 -37.58 1.37
CA ALA A 722 5.43 -36.91 2.38
C ALA A 722 5.73 -35.42 2.55
N ARG A 723 7.01 -35.01 2.43
CA ARG A 723 7.42 -33.60 2.57
C ARG A 723 6.79 -32.66 1.55
N ILE A 724 6.36 -33.18 0.40
CA ILE A 724 5.65 -32.44 -0.65
C ILE A 724 4.16 -32.68 -0.55
N ALA A 725 3.76 -33.95 -0.39
CA ALA A 725 2.36 -34.36 -0.47
C ALA A 725 1.48 -33.67 0.58
N ILE A 726 1.96 -33.51 1.81
CA ILE A 726 1.15 -32.92 2.89
C ILE A 726 0.80 -31.43 2.63
N TYR A 727 1.74 -30.65 2.10
CA TYR A 727 1.49 -29.25 1.75
C TYR A 727 0.61 -29.13 0.50
N ALA A 728 0.75 -30.06 -0.45
CA ALA A 728 -0.08 -30.11 -1.64
C ALA A 728 -1.55 -30.45 -1.28
N LEU A 729 -1.78 -31.40 -0.36
CA LEU A 729 -3.11 -31.86 0.06
C LEU A 729 -3.93 -30.79 0.77
N ARG A 730 -3.31 -29.82 1.46
CA ARG A 730 -4.01 -28.79 2.23
C ARG A 730 -5.14 -28.13 1.45
N ALA A 731 -4.91 -27.74 0.19
CA ALA A 731 -5.93 -27.08 -0.62
C ALA A 731 -7.13 -28.00 -0.90
N ALA A 732 -6.87 -29.28 -1.21
CA ALA A 732 -7.93 -30.26 -1.46
C ALA A 732 -8.73 -30.57 -0.18
N ILE A 733 -8.06 -30.71 0.96
CA ILE A 733 -8.68 -30.97 2.28
C ILE A 733 -9.61 -29.83 2.70
N LEU A 734 -9.23 -28.58 2.46
CA LEU A 734 -10.08 -27.43 2.80
C LEU A 734 -11.21 -27.16 1.79
N GLU A 735 -11.24 -27.87 0.67
CA GLU A 735 -12.28 -27.75 -0.36
C GLU A 735 -13.26 -28.93 -0.40
N MET A 736 -13.01 -29.99 0.38
CA MET A 736 -13.92 -31.13 0.53
C MET A 736 -14.89 -30.94 1.71
N PRO A 737 -15.98 -31.73 1.78
CA PRO A 737 -16.84 -31.77 2.96
C PRO A 737 -16.07 -32.08 4.24
N ALA A 738 -16.37 -31.35 5.32
CA ALA A 738 -15.56 -31.39 6.54
C ALA A 738 -15.51 -32.77 7.20
N GLU A 739 -16.59 -33.56 7.14
CA GLU A 739 -16.59 -34.94 7.65
C GLU A 739 -15.68 -35.87 6.82
N ASN A 740 -15.62 -35.66 5.50
CA ASN A 740 -14.71 -36.42 4.63
C ASN A 740 -13.25 -36.03 4.90
N ALA A 741 -12.99 -34.73 5.06
CA ALA A 741 -11.69 -34.21 5.45
C ALA A 741 -11.24 -34.75 6.80
N LEU A 742 -12.13 -34.73 7.79
CA LEU A 742 -11.88 -35.26 9.13
C LEU A 742 -11.53 -36.75 9.08
N THR A 743 -12.34 -37.55 8.37
CA THR A 743 -12.09 -38.99 8.19
C THR A 743 -10.73 -39.25 7.53
N LEU A 744 -10.40 -38.50 6.48
CA LEU A 744 -9.12 -38.62 5.78
C LEU A 744 -7.95 -38.25 6.70
N LEU A 745 -8.06 -37.16 7.46
CA LEU A 745 -7.03 -36.69 8.39
C LEU A 745 -6.82 -37.65 9.56
N GLN A 746 -7.89 -38.25 10.09
CA GLN A 746 -7.80 -39.25 11.17
C GLN A 746 -7.06 -40.53 10.73
N ASN A 747 -7.18 -40.90 9.46
CA ASN A 747 -6.55 -42.08 8.88
C ASN A 747 -5.14 -41.80 8.30
N ALA A 748 -4.66 -40.55 8.34
CA ALA A 748 -3.37 -40.19 7.79
C ALA A 748 -2.20 -40.79 8.60
N PRO A 749 -1.09 -41.22 7.96
CA PRO A 749 0.07 -41.79 8.64
C PRO A 749 0.86 -40.69 9.38
N THR A 750 0.68 -40.60 10.71
CA THR A 750 1.26 -39.55 11.56
C THR A 750 2.64 -39.91 12.16
N GLN A 751 3.30 -40.95 11.66
CA GLN A 751 4.63 -41.38 12.15
C GLN A 751 5.72 -40.33 11.85
N LYS A 752 5.62 -39.63 10.73
CA LYS A 752 6.55 -38.54 10.36
C LYS A 752 6.10 -37.22 11.00
N VAL A 753 7.00 -36.57 11.74
CA VAL A 753 6.73 -35.30 12.45
C VAL A 753 6.16 -34.21 11.52
N THR A 754 6.68 -34.08 10.29
CA THR A 754 6.18 -33.11 9.29
C THR A 754 4.71 -33.36 8.94
N VAL A 755 4.31 -34.63 8.80
CA VAL A 755 2.92 -35.01 8.49
C VAL A 755 2.03 -34.76 9.71
N ALA A 756 2.44 -35.25 10.88
CA ALA A 756 1.69 -35.07 12.12
C ALA A 756 1.40 -33.59 12.44
N LYS A 757 2.39 -32.68 12.27
CA LYS A 757 2.22 -31.24 12.48
C LYS A 757 1.12 -30.66 11.60
N GLU A 758 1.12 -31.00 10.33
CA GLU A 758 0.18 -30.42 9.37
C GLU A 758 -1.21 -31.06 9.48
N VAL A 759 -1.31 -32.35 9.77
CA VAL A 759 -2.58 -33.02 10.09
C VAL A 759 -3.26 -32.30 11.26
N VAL A 760 -2.52 -32.03 12.34
CA VAL A 760 -3.05 -31.32 13.52
C VAL A 760 -3.51 -29.90 13.17
N ARG A 761 -2.75 -29.16 12.37
CA ARG A 761 -3.17 -27.81 11.91
C ARG A 761 -4.45 -27.85 11.09
N LEU A 762 -4.55 -28.79 10.15
CA LEU A 762 -5.72 -28.95 9.31
C LEU A 762 -6.95 -29.37 10.12
N LEU A 763 -6.78 -30.22 11.14
CA LEU A 763 -7.86 -30.55 12.08
C LEU A 763 -8.37 -29.30 12.82
N GLY A 764 -7.49 -28.38 13.21
CA GLY A 764 -7.89 -27.07 13.75
C GLY A 764 -8.64 -26.21 12.73
N ASP A 765 -8.16 -26.15 11.49
CA ASP A 765 -8.75 -25.34 10.42
C ASP A 765 -10.17 -25.82 9.99
N LEU A 766 -10.55 -27.08 10.26
CA LEU A 766 -11.86 -27.65 9.88
C LEU A 766 -13.04 -27.10 10.68
N ARG A 767 -12.82 -26.61 11.92
CA ARG A 767 -13.84 -25.99 12.78
C ARG A 767 -15.15 -26.78 12.92
N THR A 768 -15.08 -28.11 13.01
CA THR A 768 -16.27 -28.96 13.21
C THR A 768 -16.49 -29.26 14.69
N PRO A 769 -17.73 -29.58 15.12
CA PRO A 769 -17.98 -30.04 16.49
C PRO A 769 -17.14 -31.28 16.88
N ARG A 770 -16.72 -32.07 15.90
CA ARG A 770 -15.92 -33.29 16.09
C ARG A 770 -14.41 -33.04 16.08
N SER A 771 -13.91 -31.90 15.59
CA SER A 771 -12.46 -31.64 15.51
C SER A 771 -11.82 -31.46 16.88
N LEU A 772 -12.48 -30.71 17.79
CA LEU A 772 -11.96 -30.46 19.13
C LEU A 772 -11.76 -31.76 19.94
N PRO A 773 -12.74 -32.68 20.05
CA PRO A 773 -12.53 -33.96 20.72
C PRO A 773 -11.32 -34.75 20.18
N VAL A 774 -11.09 -34.71 18.85
CA VAL A 774 -9.94 -35.37 18.22
C VAL A 774 -8.63 -34.70 18.63
N LEU A 775 -8.56 -33.37 18.60
CA LEU A 775 -7.38 -32.62 19.06
C LEU A 775 -7.06 -32.87 20.54
N LEU A 776 -8.08 -32.90 21.40
CA LEU A 776 -7.92 -33.20 22.83
C LEU A 776 -7.44 -34.63 23.06
N ALA A 777 -7.98 -35.62 22.32
CA ALA A 777 -7.51 -37.00 22.39
C ALA A 777 -6.04 -37.15 21.92
N MET A 778 -5.60 -36.34 20.94
CA MET A 778 -4.20 -36.28 20.53
C MET A 778 -3.31 -35.66 21.61
N ALA A 779 -3.79 -34.63 22.31
CA ALA A 779 -3.04 -33.95 23.38
C ALA A 779 -2.70 -34.87 24.57
N GLN A 780 -3.46 -35.95 24.76
CA GLN A 780 -3.23 -36.95 25.81
C GLN A 780 -2.13 -37.98 25.45
N LYS A 781 -1.68 -38.03 24.20
CA LYS A 781 -0.66 -38.98 23.73
C LYS A 781 0.75 -38.37 23.86
N PRO A 782 1.82 -39.19 23.98
CA PRO A 782 3.17 -38.69 23.87
C PRO A 782 3.43 -38.18 22.44
N LEU A 783 3.58 -36.87 22.28
CA LEU A 783 3.79 -36.20 21.00
C LEU A 783 5.19 -35.56 20.93
N HIS A 784 5.80 -35.56 19.75
CA HIS A 784 7.03 -34.81 19.49
C HIS A 784 6.81 -33.30 19.75
N ARG A 785 7.81 -32.61 20.30
CA ARG A 785 7.77 -31.17 20.65
C ARG A 785 7.08 -30.30 19.61
N ASP A 786 7.54 -30.37 18.36
CA ASP A 786 6.99 -29.56 17.28
C ASP A 786 5.52 -29.87 16.93
N VAL A 787 5.05 -31.11 17.15
CA VAL A 787 3.64 -31.50 16.98
C VAL A 787 2.80 -30.90 18.10
N ARG A 788 3.31 -30.87 19.33
CA ARG A 788 2.67 -30.19 20.47
C ARG A 788 2.47 -28.70 20.17
N VAL A 789 3.49 -28.02 19.65
CA VAL A 789 3.38 -26.60 19.24
C VAL A 789 2.32 -26.40 18.15
N ALA A 790 2.26 -27.31 17.17
CA ALA A 790 1.22 -27.28 16.13
C ALA A 790 -0.19 -27.51 16.72
N LEU A 791 -0.32 -28.39 17.72
CA LEU A 791 -1.57 -28.66 18.44
C LEU A 791 -2.06 -27.43 19.20
N LEU A 792 -1.17 -26.75 19.92
CA LEU A 792 -1.52 -25.51 20.61
C LEU A 792 -2.05 -24.45 19.64
N ARG A 793 -1.45 -24.35 18.45
CA ARG A 793 -1.95 -23.44 17.39
C ARG A 793 -3.30 -23.87 16.84
N ALA A 794 -3.53 -25.17 16.63
CA ALA A 794 -4.81 -25.71 16.15
C ALA A 794 -5.97 -25.44 17.12
N LEU A 795 -5.69 -25.39 18.42
CA LEU A 795 -6.66 -25.07 19.46
C LEU A 795 -7.11 -23.60 19.47
N TRP A 796 -6.46 -22.70 18.73
CA TRP A 796 -6.81 -21.27 18.73
C TRP A 796 -8.23 -21.01 18.20
N ASP A 797 -8.71 -21.82 17.26
CA ASP A 797 -10.09 -21.71 16.76
C ASP A 797 -11.13 -22.27 17.76
N HIS A 798 -10.69 -22.86 18.88
CA HIS A 798 -11.52 -23.50 19.91
C HIS A 798 -11.37 -22.87 21.31
N ILE A 799 -10.80 -21.67 21.41
CA ILE A 799 -10.51 -20.98 22.69
C ILE A 799 -11.74 -20.57 23.51
N GLU A 800 -12.91 -20.55 22.89
CA GLU A 800 -14.18 -20.31 23.61
C GLU A 800 -14.67 -21.56 24.37
N GLN A 801 -14.16 -22.74 24.04
CA GLN A 801 -14.52 -24.00 24.68
C GLN A 801 -13.71 -24.21 25.96
N ASP A 802 -14.36 -24.67 27.02
CA ASP A 802 -13.75 -24.82 28.34
C ASP A 802 -12.65 -25.88 28.36
N GLU A 803 -12.85 -26.94 27.59
CA GLU A 803 -11.99 -28.12 27.48
C GLU A 803 -10.63 -27.79 26.84
N THR A 804 -10.53 -26.67 26.13
CA THR A 804 -9.28 -26.21 25.50
C THR A 804 -8.26 -25.69 26.53
N TRP A 805 -8.74 -25.01 27.58
CA TRP A 805 -7.89 -24.26 28.51
C TRP A 805 -6.97 -25.12 29.39
N PRO A 806 -7.36 -26.32 29.87
CA PRO A 806 -6.43 -27.21 30.57
C PRO A 806 -5.15 -27.50 29.78
N VAL A 807 -5.26 -27.72 28.46
CA VAL A 807 -4.11 -27.99 27.59
C VAL A 807 -3.22 -26.74 27.44
N LEU A 808 -3.83 -25.56 27.28
CA LEU A 808 -3.09 -24.30 27.17
C LEU A 808 -2.36 -23.93 28.47
N ASN A 809 -3.03 -24.11 29.61
CA ASN A 809 -2.45 -23.86 30.94
C ASN A 809 -1.28 -24.81 31.22
N ALA A 810 -1.41 -26.10 30.90
CA ALA A 810 -0.32 -27.06 31.04
C ALA A 810 0.88 -26.69 30.15
N ALA A 811 0.64 -26.19 28.93
CA ALA A 811 1.70 -25.72 28.05
C ALA A 811 2.43 -24.48 28.59
N ALA A 812 1.72 -23.57 29.28
CA ALA A 812 2.31 -22.35 29.84
C ALA A 812 3.35 -22.61 30.94
N THR A 813 3.25 -23.74 31.64
CA THR A 813 4.19 -24.16 32.69
C THR A 813 5.14 -25.26 32.24
N ASP A 814 5.15 -25.61 30.94
CA ASP A 814 5.98 -26.69 30.42
C ASP A 814 7.47 -26.31 30.41
N PRO A 815 8.40 -27.16 30.88
CA PRO A 815 9.82 -26.84 30.90
C PRO A 815 10.43 -26.60 29.51
N ASP A 816 9.82 -27.13 28.44
CA ASP A 816 10.23 -26.83 27.07
C ASP A 816 9.73 -25.45 26.63
N ALA A 817 10.66 -24.48 26.59
CA ALA A 817 10.37 -23.11 26.19
C ALA A 817 9.67 -23.00 24.82
N ALA A 818 9.89 -23.92 23.86
CA ALA A 818 9.19 -23.87 22.58
C ALA A 818 7.68 -24.17 22.72
N VAL A 819 7.31 -25.02 23.67
CA VAL A 819 5.92 -25.36 23.98
C VAL A 819 5.24 -24.19 24.69
N ALA A 820 5.87 -23.62 25.72
CA ALA A 820 5.35 -22.44 26.43
C ALA A 820 5.18 -21.23 25.50
N ARG A 821 6.13 -20.99 24.58
CA ARG A 821 6.01 -19.94 23.55
C ARG A 821 4.84 -20.14 22.60
N GLY A 822 4.37 -21.38 22.42
CA GLY A 822 3.25 -21.73 21.56
C GLY A 822 1.93 -21.07 21.96
N VAL A 823 1.77 -20.67 23.23
CA VAL A 823 0.55 -20.05 23.76
C VAL A 823 0.67 -18.53 23.99
N VAL A 824 1.85 -17.94 23.84
CA VAL A 824 2.07 -16.48 24.01
C VAL A 824 1.27 -15.66 22.99
N ARG A 825 1.15 -16.16 21.74
CA ARG A 825 0.60 -15.40 20.60
C ARG A 825 -0.89 -15.61 20.32
N ILE A 826 -1.61 -16.24 21.24
CA ILE A 826 -2.95 -15.83 21.69
C ILE A 826 -3.65 -14.67 20.95
N PRO A 827 -4.40 -14.80 19.84
CA PRO A 827 -5.08 -13.65 19.23
C PRO A 827 -6.18 -13.09 20.14
N VAL A 828 -6.23 -11.76 20.33
CA VAL A 828 -7.22 -11.09 21.22
C VAL A 828 -8.44 -10.52 20.51
N ASP A 829 -8.31 -10.24 19.20
CA ASP A 829 -9.26 -9.44 18.44
C ASP A 829 -10.70 -9.98 18.47
N ARG A 830 -10.85 -11.31 18.56
CA ARG A 830 -12.14 -12.02 18.48
C ARG A 830 -12.55 -12.76 19.76
N LEU A 831 -11.90 -12.48 20.88
CA LEU A 831 -12.18 -13.14 22.16
C LEU A 831 -13.47 -12.62 22.79
N SER A 832 -14.23 -13.52 23.41
CA SER A 832 -15.23 -13.14 24.41
C SER A 832 -14.57 -12.53 25.66
N VAL A 833 -15.36 -11.82 26.48
CA VAL A 833 -14.89 -11.30 27.78
C VAL A 833 -14.34 -12.42 28.67
N ARG A 834 -14.99 -13.59 28.64
CA ARG A 834 -14.58 -14.79 29.39
C ARG A 834 -13.23 -15.32 28.93
N ALA A 835 -13.05 -15.52 27.62
CA ALA A 835 -11.81 -16.03 27.05
C ALA A 835 -10.65 -15.02 27.21
N ALA A 836 -10.93 -13.71 27.10
CA ALA A 836 -10.00 -12.65 27.42
C ALA A 836 -9.52 -12.74 28.89
N GLY A 837 -10.44 -12.94 29.84
CA GLY A 837 -10.12 -13.15 31.25
C GLY A 837 -9.18 -14.34 31.50
N ARG A 838 -9.41 -15.46 30.82
CA ARG A 838 -8.53 -16.63 30.90
C ARG A 838 -7.17 -16.39 30.26
N LEU A 839 -7.12 -15.67 29.13
CA LEU A 839 -5.86 -15.32 28.49
C LEU A 839 -5.00 -14.43 29.40
N ARG A 840 -5.59 -13.47 30.13
CA ARG A 840 -4.85 -12.66 31.13
C ARG A 840 -4.16 -13.53 32.17
N ARG A 841 -4.87 -14.52 32.73
CA ARG A 841 -4.29 -15.47 33.71
C ARG A 841 -3.20 -16.33 33.09
N LEU A 842 -3.38 -16.78 31.84
CA LEU A 842 -2.37 -17.53 31.09
C LEU A 842 -1.09 -16.71 30.88
N LEU A 843 -1.21 -15.44 30.48
CA LEU A 843 -0.08 -14.53 30.31
C LEU A 843 0.62 -14.23 31.65
N ALA A 844 -0.14 -14.09 32.74
CA ALA A 844 0.43 -13.95 34.09
C ALA A 844 1.30 -15.17 34.47
N MET A 845 0.82 -16.40 34.23
CA MET A 845 1.61 -17.62 34.47
C MET A 845 2.88 -17.66 33.62
N LEU A 846 2.82 -17.27 32.34
CA LEU A 846 3.98 -17.25 31.46
C LEU A 846 5.02 -16.19 31.87
N LEU A 847 4.62 -15.08 32.50
CA LEU A 847 5.55 -14.09 33.05
C LEU A 847 6.37 -14.64 34.22
N GLU A 848 5.93 -15.72 34.86
CA GLU A 848 6.65 -16.41 35.94
C GLU A 848 7.49 -17.60 35.44
N HIS A 849 7.42 -17.91 34.14
CA HIS A 849 8.13 -19.04 33.55
C HIS A 849 9.66 -18.94 33.75
N PRO A 850 10.38 -20.05 34.03
CA PRO A 850 11.83 -20.03 34.30
C PRO A 850 12.67 -19.53 33.12
N ASP A 851 12.27 -19.82 31.89
CA ASP A 851 12.96 -19.36 30.67
C ASP A 851 12.75 -17.85 30.39
N VAL A 852 13.86 -17.11 30.27
CA VAL A 852 13.86 -15.66 30.01
C VAL A 852 13.21 -15.28 28.68
N GLN A 853 13.40 -16.10 27.63
CA GLN A 853 12.88 -15.78 26.30
C GLN A 853 11.36 -15.90 26.25
N VAL A 854 10.77 -16.86 26.97
CA VAL A 854 9.31 -16.96 27.16
C VAL A 854 8.78 -15.65 27.76
N ARG A 855 9.39 -15.17 28.85
CA ARG A 855 8.97 -13.94 29.52
C ARG A 855 9.09 -12.71 28.61
N LEU A 856 10.22 -12.56 27.90
CA LEU A 856 10.42 -11.47 26.94
C LEU A 856 9.37 -11.49 25.83
N ASP A 857 9.01 -12.67 25.30
CA ASP A 857 7.97 -12.79 24.28
C ASP A 857 6.59 -12.36 24.84
N VAL A 858 6.28 -12.63 26.11
CA VAL A 858 5.06 -12.16 26.78
C VAL A 858 5.05 -10.65 27.02
N LEU A 859 6.17 -10.07 27.43
CA LEU A 859 6.30 -8.62 27.61
C LEU A 859 6.12 -7.87 26.27
N ALA A 860 6.75 -8.38 25.20
CA ALA A 860 6.54 -7.88 23.85
C ALA A 860 5.08 -8.05 23.38
N ARG A 861 4.42 -9.14 23.78
CA ARG A 861 3.01 -9.40 23.49
C ARG A 861 2.07 -8.44 24.22
N CYS A 862 2.35 -8.08 25.47
CA CYS A 862 1.53 -7.14 26.25
C CYS A 862 1.65 -5.71 25.74
N SER A 863 2.80 -5.34 25.16
CA SER A 863 3.00 -4.03 24.53
C SER A 863 2.44 -3.95 23.10
N GLY A 864 2.67 -4.98 22.27
CA GLY A 864 2.24 -4.97 20.86
C GLY A 864 0.76 -5.30 20.64
N LEU A 865 0.11 -5.99 21.58
CA LEU A 865 -1.29 -6.42 21.49
C LEU A 865 -1.99 -6.31 22.87
N PRO A 866 -2.03 -5.12 23.49
CA PRO A 866 -2.51 -4.95 24.86
C PRO A 866 -3.92 -5.53 25.05
N ILE A 867 -4.17 -6.08 26.24
CA ILE A 867 -5.46 -6.60 26.69
C ILE A 867 -5.89 -5.79 27.91
N SER A 868 -7.13 -5.32 27.95
CA SER A 868 -7.65 -4.56 29.09
C SER A 868 -7.51 -5.40 30.36
N ASP A 869 -6.98 -4.85 31.46
CA ASP A 869 -6.77 -5.59 32.72
C ASP A 869 -7.31 -4.82 33.93
N SER A 870 -8.64 -4.61 33.94
CA SER A 870 -9.34 -3.94 35.03
C SER A 870 -9.21 -4.63 36.39
N GLU A 871 -8.99 -5.96 36.40
CA GLU A 871 -8.75 -6.77 37.60
C GLU A 871 -7.28 -6.73 38.07
N ARG A 872 -6.38 -6.07 37.32
CA ARG A 872 -4.94 -5.96 37.59
C ARG A 872 -4.24 -7.31 37.78
N VAL A 873 -4.65 -8.34 37.03
CA VAL A 873 -4.07 -9.70 37.07
C VAL A 873 -2.64 -9.71 36.52
N LEU A 874 -2.33 -8.87 35.53
CA LEU A 874 -1.01 -8.78 34.93
C LEU A 874 -0.07 -7.85 35.69
N LEU A 875 -0.59 -6.92 36.48
CA LEU A 875 0.22 -5.88 37.11
C LEU A 875 1.28 -6.46 38.07
N PRO A 876 0.94 -7.33 39.04
CA PRO A 876 1.94 -7.90 39.94
C PRO A 876 3.11 -8.63 39.23
N PRO A 877 2.88 -9.57 38.29
CA PRO A 877 3.99 -10.22 37.60
C PRO A 877 4.78 -9.28 36.69
N LEU A 878 4.15 -8.26 36.09
CA LEU A 878 4.86 -7.21 35.34
C LEU A 878 5.80 -6.40 36.23
N LEU A 879 5.33 -5.98 37.42
CA LEU A 879 6.15 -5.26 38.39
C LEU A 879 7.33 -6.10 38.86
N ALA A 880 7.11 -7.39 39.11
CA ALA A 880 8.19 -8.32 39.46
C ALA A 880 9.26 -8.47 38.36
N ARG A 881 8.99 -8.08 37.10
CA ARG A 881 10.00 -8.06 36.03
C ARG A 881 10.89 -6.81 36.06
N LEU A 882 10.42 -5.70 36.64
CA LEU A 882 11.24 -4.49 36.83
C LEU A 882 12.35 -4.67 37.88
N GLU A 883 12.18 -5.63 38.80
CA GLU A 883 13.16 -5.92 39.87
C GLU A 883 14.20 -6.98 39.47
N THR A 884 14.16 -7.48 38.23
CA THR A 884 15.10 -8.49 37.75
C THR A 884 16.48 -7.90 37.46
N ARG A 885 17.49 -8.77 37.30
CA ARG A 885 18.83 -8.36 36.84
C ARG A 885 18.94 -8.21 35.32
N SER A 886 17.92 -8.62 34.56
CA SER A 886 17.93 -8.67 33.10
C SER A 886 17.52 -7.32 32.51
N PRO A 887 18.41 -6.60 31.81
CA PRO A 887 18.09 -5.29 31.26
C PRO A 887 16.93 -5.31 30.28
N LYS A 888 16.92 -6.32 29.40
CA LYS A 888 15.88 -6.48 28.38
C LYS A 888 14.52 -6.74 29.01
N GLU A 889 14.46 -7.45 30.14
CA GLU A 889 13.20 -7.69 30.84
C GLU A 889 12.69 -6.41 31.49
N ILE A 890 13.57 -5.63 32.12
CA ILE A 890 13.21 -4.32 32.70
C ILE A 890 12.61 -3.40 31.62
N ASP A 891 13.32 -3.21 30.51
CA ASP A 891 12.88 -2.31 29.43
C ASP A 891 11.54 -2.76 28.83
N SER A 892 11.39 -4.08 28.60
CA SER A 892 10.17 -4.65 28.03
C SER A 892 8.99 -4.61 29.01
N ALA A 893 9.25 -4.76 30.33
CA ALA A 893 8.24 -4.64 31.37
C ALA A 893 7.75 -3.21 31.53
N ALA A 894 8.66 -2.22 31.50
CA ALA A 894 8.29 -0.82 31.48
C ALA A 894 7.36 -0.51 30.29
N GLN A 895 7.72 -0.96 29.08
CA GLN A 895 6.88 -0.78 27.90
C GLN A 895 5.51 -1.45 28.04
N ALA A 896 5.44 -2.68 28.55
CA ALA A 896 4.20 -3.41 28.75
C ALA A 896 3.27 -2.71 29.76
N ILE A 897 3.82 -2.21 30.88
CA ILE A 897 3.08 -1.49 31.91
C ILE A 897 2.44 -0.23 31.33
N PHE A 898 3.20 0.64 30.66
CA PHE A 898 2.65 1.87 30.07
C PHE A 898 1.64 1.61 28.94
N SER A 899 1.82 0.51 28.19
CA SER A 899 0.87 0.11 27.13
C SER A 899 -0.45 -0.42 27.70
N THR A 900 -0.47 -0.92 28.94
CA THR A 900 -1.64 -1.55 29.58
C THR A 900 -2.32 -0.65 30.61
N TYR A 901 -1.56 0.08 31.43
CA TYR A 901 -2.01 0.88 32.59
C TYR A 901 -1.59 2.35 32.52
N GLY A 902 -1.53 2.95 31.32
CA GLY A 902 -1.13 4.36 31.14
C GLY A 902 -1.97 5.38 31.94
N GLY A 903 -1.86 6.67 31.58
CA GLY A 903 -2.08 7.86 32.45
C GLY A 903 -3.31 8.01 33.36
N ARG A 904 -4.26 7.09 33.38
CA ARG A 904 -5.39 7.08 34.32
C ARG A 904 -5.10 6.37 35.63
N ASP A 905 -4.21 5.38 35.65
CA ASP A 905 -3.80 4.69 36.88
C ASP A 905 -2.58 5.39 37.51
N ALA A 906 -2.71 6.72 37.69
CA ALA A 906 -1.64 7.58 38.17
C ALA A 906 -1.05 7.11 39.51
N ASP A 907 -1.91 6.58 40.39
CA ASP A 907 -1.50 5.97 41.66
C ASP A 907 -0.69 4.68 41.44
N ALA A 908 -1.15 3.79 40.57
CA ALA A 908 -0.42 2.55 40.28
C ALA A 908 0.96 2.83 39.66
N ILE A 909 1.06 3.84 38.78
CA ILE A 909 2.34 4.28 38.19
C ILE A 909 3.25 4.88 39.27
N ALA A 910 2.72 5.77 40.13
CA ALA A 910 3.48 6.39 41.19
C ALA A 910 3.98 5.36 42.23
N ASP A 911 3.11 4.44 42.66
CA ASP A 911 3.45 3.32 43.54
C ASP A 911 4.54 2.44 42.94
N THR A 912 4.45 2.17 41.63
CA THR A 912 5.47 1.41 40.88
C THR A 912 6.82 2.11 40.96
N VAL A 913 6.86 3.42 40.66
CA VAL A 913 8.08 4.23 40.74
C VAL A 913 8.64 4.23 42.16
N GLY A 914 7.79 4.36 43.18
CA GLY A 914 8.21 4.33 44.58
C GLY A 914 8.88 3.02 44.98
N ARG A 915 8.35 1.87 44.52
CA ARG A 915 8.95 0.55 44.79
C ARG A 915 10.32 0.38 44.13
N ILE A 916 10.48 0.85 42.90
CA ILE A 916 11.73 0.69 42.13
C ILE A 916 12.73 1.83 42.32
N GLN A 917 12.41 2.88 43.09
CA GLN A 917 13.19 4.12 43.17
C GLN A 917 14.68 3.89 43.49
N LYS A 918 14.98 2.91 44.35
CA LYS A 918 16.36 2.52 44.73
C LYS A 918 17.08 1.71 43.63
N ASN A 919 16.34 1.05 42.73
CA ASN A 919 16.87 0.36 41.57
C ASN A 919 17.02 1.34 40.40
N ARG A 920 18.15 2.06 40.35
CA ARG A 920 18.40 3.13 39.37
C ARG A 920 18.21 2.70 37.91
N ARG A 921 18.55 1.45 37.57
CA ARG A 921 18.37 0.94 36.21
C ARG A 921 16.90 0.81 35.84
N ALA A 922 16.11 0.19 36.72
CA ALA A 922 14.67 0.05 36.52
C ALA A 922 13.98 1.41 36.48
N LEU A 923 14.39 2.32 37.37
CA LEU A 923 13.90 3.69 37.38
C LEU A 923 14.17 4.40 36.04
N THR A 924 15.41 4.38 35.54
CA THR A 924 15.76 4.99 34.25
C THR A 924 14.93 4.43 33.09
N ALA A 925 14.76 3.10 33.02
CA ALA A 925 13.96 2.46 31.98
C ALA A 925 12.49 2.91 32.01
N VAL A 926 11.88 2.91 33.21
CA VAL A 926 10.49 3.35 33.41
C VAL A 926 10.31 4.83 33.04
N LEU A 927 11.23 5.70 33.48
CA LEU A 927 11.17 7.13 33.15
C LEU A 927 11.36 7.40 31.66
N THR A 928 12.24 6.66 30.99
CA THR A 928 12.45 6.78 29.54
C THR A 928 11.17 6.42 28.77
N VAL A 929 10.53 5.30 29.12
CA VAL A 929 9.25 4.88 28.51
C VAL A 929 8.15 5.89 28.84
N MET A 930 8.09 6.40 30.08
CA MET A 930 7.13 7.42 30.49
C MET A 930 7.27 8.69 29.65
N GLN A 931 8.49 9.23 29.50
CA GLN A 931 8.77 10.40 28.69
C GLN A 931 8.31 10.20 27.23
N ALA A 932 8.60 9.03 26.64
CA ALA A 932 8.15 8.70 25.28
C ALA A 932 6.61 8.71 25.16
N ASN A 933 5.91 8.20 26.16
CA ASN A 933 4.44 8.18 26.18
C ASN A 933 3.83 9.56 26.46
N ILE A 934 4.45 10.39 27.31
CA ILE A 934 4.00 11.76 27.59
C ILE A 934 4.00 12.60 26.31
N ARG A 935 5.03 12.47 25.46
CA ARG A 935 5.09 13.20 24.18
C ARG A 935 3.86 12.95 23.28
N GLN A 936 3.20 11.81 23.45
CA GLN A 936 2.03 11.41 22.66
C GLN A 936 0.69 11.61 23.40
N ASN A 937 0.69 11.61 24.73
CA ASN A 937 -0.52 11.56 25.57
C ASN A 937 -0.44 12.50 26.79
N ARG A 938 0.20 13.66 26.63
CA ARG A 938 0.57 14.58 27.73
C ARG A 938 -0.60 14.91 28.63
N ARG A 939 -1.77 15.20 28.07
CA ARG A 939 -2.98 15.53 28.85
C ARG A 939 -3.39 14.38 29.77
N LEU A 940 -3.39 13.15 29.26
CA LEU A 940 -3.79 11.95 30.03
C LEU A 940 -2.74 11.55 31.06
N LEU A 941 -1.45 11.83 30.81
CA LEU A 941 -0.36 11.46 31.71
C LEU A 941 0.02 12.53 32.73
N ARG A 942 -0.51 13.76 32.62
CA ARG A 942 -0.11 14.90 33.46
C ARG A 942 -0.23 14.63 34.96
N GLU A 943 -1.32 14.01 35.40
CA GLU A 943 -1.51 13.69 36.82
C GLU A 943 -0.53 12.60 37.29
N ALA A 944 -0.28 11.58 36.46
CA ALA A 944 0.75 10.58 36.75
C ALA A 944 2.14 11.21 36.84
N THR A 945 2.47 12.16 35.94
CA THR A 945 3.72 12.92 36.00
C THR A 945 3.87 13.66 37.32
N ARG A 946 2.85 14.39 37.78
CA ARG A 946 2.88 15.10 39.07
C ARG A 946 3.17 14.16 40.24
N ARG A 947 2.45 13.04 40.32
CA ARG A 947 2.63 12.05 41.39
C ARG A 947 4.01 11.42 41.36
N VAL A 948 4.50 11.07 40.18
CA VAL A 948 5.86 10.52 40.01
C VAL A 948 6.92 11.55 40.43
N LEU A 949 6.77 12.83 40.07
CA LEU A 949 7.68 13.88 40.52
C LEU A 949 7.70 14.01 42.05
N THR A 950 6.55 13.95 42.71
CA THR A 950 6.43 13.95 44.17
C THR A 950 7.11 12.73 44.81
N VAL A 951 6.90 11.53 44.26
CA VAL A 951 7.55 10.29 44.76
C VAL A 951 9.07 10.41 44.66
N LEU A 952 9.58 10.90 43.52
CA LEU A 952 11.02 11.05 43.30
C LEU A 952 11.65 12.11 44.21
N ALA A 953 10.90 13.15 44.61
CA ALA A 953 11.40 14.22 45.48
C ALA A 953 11.85 13.74 46.86
N SER A 954 11.46 12.52 47.28
CA SER A 954 11.97 11.89 48.51
C SER A 954 13.46 11.52 48.45
N ASP A 955 14.08 11.55 47.27
CA ASP A 955 15.49 11.22 47.05
C ASP A 955 16.18 12.32 46.22
N PRO A 956 17.04 13.14 46.83
CA PRO A 956 17.71 14.26 46.16
C PRO A 956 18.51 13.85 44.92
N LEU A 957 19.03 12.62 44.86
CA LEU A 957 19.80 12.10 43.71
C LEU A 957 18.95 11.95 42.43
N THR A 958 17.63 12.09 42.52
CA THR A 958 16.73 12.05 41.37
C THR A 958 16.51 13.41 40.73
N ALA A 959 17.11 14.50 41.24
CA ALA A 959 16.86 15.87 40.76
C ALA A 959 16.99 16.01 39.24
N ARG A 960 18.04 15.43 38.64
CA ARG A 960 18.21 15.37 37.17
C ARG A 960 17.01 14.71 36.47
N ALA A 961 16.61 13.53 36.92
CA ALA A 961 15.53 12.75 36.30
C ALA A 961 14.16 13.42 36.49
N ARG A 962 13.94 14.05 37.65
CA ARG A 962 12.75 14.89 37.91
C ARG A 962 12.70 16.06 36.93
N ALA A 963 13.82 16.73 36.70
CA ALA A 963 13.89 17.87 35.79
C ALA A 963 13.61 17.47 34.33
N GLU A 964 14.19 16.38 33.84
CA GLU A 964 13.89 15.83 32.49
C GLU A 964 12.39 15.49 32.35
N LEU A 965 11.82 14.80 33.35
CA LEU A 965 10.41 14.42 33.32
C LEU A 965 9.49 15.64 33.37
N ALA A 966 9.84 16.65 34.18
CA ALA A 966 9.07 17.89 34.32
C ALA A 966 8.99 18.67 33.00
N VAL A 967 10.10 18.78 32.26
CA VAL A 967 10.15 19.48 30.97
C VAL A 967 9.18 18.90 29.94
N VAL A 968 9.02 17.57 29.93
CA VAL A 968 8.13 16.89 28.99
C VAL A 968 6.67 16.85 29.49
N GLY A 969 6.46 16.76 30.81
CA GLY A 969 5.15 16.52 31.42
C GLY A 969 4.36 17.74 31.88
N LEU A 970 5.00 18.76 32.44
CA LEU A 970 4.33 19.89 33.10
C LEU A 970 3.96 21.01 32.13
N GLY A 971 2.97 21.85 32.52
CA GLY A 971 2.62 23.10 31.82
C GLY A 971 3.70 24.17 31.93
N GLY A 972 3.71 25.18 31.05
CA GLY A 972 4.74 26.24 31.06
C GLY A 972 4.91 26.94 32.42
N THR A 973 3.81 27.44 33.01
CA THR A 973 3.81 28.08 34.33
C THR A 973 4.22 27.11 35.44
N GLU A 974 3.61 25.93 35.47
CA GLU A 974 3.87 24.88 36.46
C GLU A 974 5.34 24.41 36.41
N LEU A 975 5.94 24.37 35.22
CA LEU A 975 7.34 24.03 35.02
C LEU A 975 8.28 25.11 35.55
N ALA A 976 7.94 26.40 35.39
CA ALA A 976 8.71 27.50 35.95
C ALA A 976 8.67 27.50 37.50
N GLU A 977 7.50 27.23 38.08
CA GLU A 977 7.32 27.04 39.52
C GLU A 977 8.14 25.84 40.02
N PHE A 978 8.11 24.72 39.30
CA PHE A 978 8.91 23.53 39.60
C PHE A 978 10.42 23.84 39.64
N PHE A 979 10.96 24.55 38.64
CA PHE A 979 12.37 24.95 38.64
C PHE A 979 12.72 25.90 39.78
N SER A 980 11.81 26.82 40.12
CA SER A 980 11.98 27.74 41.24
C SER A 980 12.06 26.98 42.57
N ALA A 981 11.22 25.96 42.75
CA ALA A 981 11.26 25.08 43.92
C ALA A 981 12.59 24.28 44.01
N LEU A 982 13.12 23.79 42.88
CA LEU A 982 14.42 23.10 42.86
C LEU A 982 15.57 24.03 43.27
N VAL A 983 15.53 25.32 42.91
CA VAL A 983 16.54 26.29 43.37
C VAL A 983 16.41 26.57 44.86
N GLN A 984 15.19 26.73 45.38
CA GLN A 984 14.95 26.96 46.81
C GLN A 984 15.40 25.77 47.67
N ALA A 985 15.30 24.55 47.14
CA ALA A 985 15.76 23.32 47.81
C ALA A 985 17.26 23.01 47.60
N ASP A 986 18.01 23.86 46.88
CA ASP A 986 19.41 23.62 46.47
C ASP A 986 19.61 22.32 45.65
N GLU A 987 18.59 21.91 44.90
CA GLU A 987 18.57 20.68 44.10
C GLU A 987 18.84 20.93 42.60
N LEU A 988 18.78 22.19 42.12
CA LEU A 988 19.13 22.54 40.74
C LEU A 988 20.66 22.66 40.54
N HIS A 989 21.37 21.57 40.81
CA HIS A 989 22.82 21.47 40.60
C HIS A 989 23.19 21.52 39.10
N ALA A 990 24.49 21.69 38.80
CA ALA A 990 24.98 21.93 37.43
C ALA A 990 24.49 20.91 36.39
N GLU A 991 24.50 19.62 36.72
CA GLU A 991 24.02 18.56 35.82
C GLU A 991 22.50 18.63 35.60
N ALA A 992 21.70 18.87 36.64
CA ALA A 992 20.25 19.04 36.52
C ALA A 992 19.90 20.27 35.69
N LEU A 993 20.61 21.39 35.89
CA LEU A 993 20.47 22.61 35.10
C LEU A 993 20.75 22.37 33.61
N MET A 994 21.93 21.81 33.28
CA MET A 994 22.33 21.61 31.88
C MET A 994 21.44 20.59 31.16
N THR A 995 21.03 19.55 31.87
CA THR A 995 20.08 18.56 31.36
C THR A 995 18.73 19.21 31.04
N SER A 996 18.23 20.07 31.94
CA SER A 996 16.98 20.80 31.72
C SER A 996 17.06 21.74 30.52
N ALA A 997 18.16 22.49 30.40
CA ALA A 997 18.38 23.39 29.27
C ALA A 997 18.41 22.64 27.93
N ASN A 998 19.04 21.47 27.89
CA ASN A 998 19.06 20.62 26.69
C ASN A 998 17.67 20.06 26.38
N ALA A 999 16.98 19.49 27.38
CA ALA A 999 15.64 18.92 27.22
C ALA A 999 14.61 19.95 26.74
N ILE A 1000 14.72 21.22 27.18
CA ILE A 1000 13.86 22.31 26.68
C ILE A 1000 14.03 22.49 25.17
N GLY A 1001 15.26 22.40 24.66
CA GLY A 1001 15.57 22.57 23.24
C GLY A 1001 15.25 21.36 22.37
N SER A 1002 15.46 20.13 22.86
CA SER A 1002 15.32 18.89 22.07
C SER A 1002 14.00 18.15 22.27
N ASP A 1003 13.40 18.25 23.46
CA ASP A 1003 12.38 17.31 23.92
C ASP A 1003 11.08 17.97 24.39
N SER A 1004 11.04 19.31 24.45
CA SER A 1004 9.85 20.03 24.89
C SER A 1004 8.69 19.86 23.91
N VAL A 1005 7.53 19.52 24.47
CA VAL A 1005 6.24 19.44 23.76
C VAL A 1005 5.32 20.61 24.12
N LEU A 1006 5.90 21.67 24.68
CA LEU A 1006 5.17 22.88 25.05
C LEU A 1006 4.73 23.65 23.81
N SER A 1007 3.57 24.28 23.90
CA SER A 1007 3.15 25.26 22.92
C SER A 1007 4.04 26.52 22.99
N PRO A 1008 4.11 27.31 21.91
CA PRO A 1008 4.84 28.57 21.88
C PRO A 1008 4.40 29.56 22.98
N ALA A 1009 3.12 29.52 23.35
CA ALA A 1009 2.56 30.33 24.43
C ALA A 1009 3.04 29.84 25.81
N GLU A 1010 3.05 28.53 26.04
CA GLU A 1010 3.58 27.94 27.29
C GLU A 1010 5.08 28.22 27.45
N MET A 1011 5.86 28.09 26.38
CA MET A 1011 7.29 28.44 26.39
C MET A 1011 7.50 29.91 26.72
N ASN A 1012 6.67 30.80 26.16
CA ASN A 1012 6.75 32.24 26.45
C ASN A 1012 6.39 32.57 27.90
N ALA A 1013 5.36 31.92 28.45
CA ALA A 1013 4.98 32.10 29.84
C ALA A 1013 6.07 31.62 30.81
N ALA A 1014 6.68 30.46 30.53
CA ALA A 1014 7.80 29.94 31.31
C ALA A 1014 9.02 30.87 31.25
N GLU A 1015 9.39 31.34 30.04
CA GLU A 1015 10.50 32.29 29.85
C GLU A 1015 10.26 33.59 30.64
N ALA A 1016 9.07 34.17 30.55
CA ALA A 1016 8.74 35.43 31.21
C ALA A 1016 8.86 35.33 32.75
N ILE A 1017 8.43 34.22 33.35
CA ILE A 1017 8.54 34.00 34.80
C ILE A 1017 10.00 33.83 35.21
N LEU A 1018 10.75 33.00 34.48
CA LEU A 1018 12.13 32.64 34.85
C LEU A 1018 13.15 33.75 34.56
N ARG A 1019 12.85 34.64 33.61
CA ARG A 1019 13.73 35.77 33.25
C ARG A 1019 13.90 36.76 34.40
N GLU A 1020 12.83 37.04 35.13
CA GLU A 1020 12.81 38.03 36.22
C GLU A 1020 13.36 37.46 37.54
N ALA A 1021 13.82 36.20 37.56
CA ALA A 1021 14.34 35.57 38.77
C ALA A 1021 15.77 36.04 39.13
N ASP A 1022 16.03 36.17 40.43
CA ASP A 1022 17.36 36.55 40.94
C ASP A 1022 18.44 35.49 40.66
N SER A 1023 18.05 34.22 40.58
CA SER A 1023 18.95 33.10 40.31
C SER A 1023 19.42 33.06 38.85
N SER A 1024 20.74 33.08 38.63
CA SER A 1024 21.32 32.93 37.30
C SER A 1024 21.01 31.58 36.64
N SER A 1025 20.77 30.53 37.43
CA SER A 1025 20.38 29.21 36.91
C SER A 1025 19.00 29.24 36.27
N LEU A 1026 18.05 29.97 36.87
CA LEU A 1026 16.69 30.14 36.31
C LEU A 1026 16.72 30.98 35.04
N ARG A 1027 17.49 32.09 35.03
CA ARG A 1027 17.68 32.90 33.82
C ARG A 1027 18.36 32.12 32.68
N ARG A 1028 19.26 31.17 33.00
CA ARG A 1028 19.85 30.26 32.00
C ARG A 1028 18.81 29.33 31.35
N LEU A 1029 17.80 28.87 32.11
CA LEU A 1029 16.67 28.10 31.58
C LEU A 1029 15.71 28.98 30.78
N ALA A 1030 15.49 30.23 31.21
CA ALA A 1030 14.71 31.21 30.46
C ALA A 1030 15.28 31.44 29.05
N LEU A 1031 16.61 31.57 28.92
CA LEU A 1031 17.30 31.61 27.64
C LEU A 1031 17.04 30.35 26.79
N ALA A 1032 17.04 29.16 27.39
CA ALA A 1032 16.76 27.92 26.66
C ALA A 1032 15.34 27.90 26.07
N PHE A 1033 14.35 28.40 26.82
CA PHE A 1033 12.98 28.57 26.31
C PHE A 1033 12.91 29.56 25.14
N LEU A 1034 13.62 30.69 25.22
CA LEU A 1034 13.68 31.67 24.13
C LEU A 1034 14.23 31.05 22.83
N VAL A 1035 15.33 30.28 22.95
CA VAL A 1035 15.95 29.59 21.80
C VAL A 1035 15.01 28.53 21.22
N ALA A 1036 14.39 27.69 22.06
CA ALA A 1036 13.43 26.68 21.62
C ALA A 1036 12.21 27.32 20.93
N GLN A 1037 11.73 28.46 21.43
CA GLN A 1037 10.63 29.20 20.84
C GLN A 1037 10.96 29.72 19.43
N ALA A 1038 12.18 30.25 19.24
CA ALA A 1038 12.66 30.73 17.94
C ALA A 1038 12.78 29.59 16.90
N GLY A 1039 13.15 28.38 17.33
CA GLY A 1039 13.23 27.20 16.48
C GLY A 1039 11.86 26.62 16.06
N THR A 1040 10.79 26.92 16.79
CA THR A 1040 9.46 26.34 16.56
C THR A 1040 8.49 27.28 15.85
N THR A 1041 8.52 28.59 16.13
CA THR A 1041 7.56 29.58 15.58
C THR A 1041 8.25 30.78 14.96
N GLY A 1042 7.94 31.13 13.71
CA GLY A 1042 8.25 32.46 13.14
C GLY A 1042 9.70 32.97 13.20
N GLY A 1043 10.68 32.14 13.59
CA GLY A 1043 12.10 32.46 13.70
C GLY A 1043 12.45 33.52 14.76
N TRP A 1044 13.63 34.13 14.62
CA TRP A 1044 14.11 35.20 15.49
C TRP A 1044 13.48 36.56 15.12
N THR A 1045 12.36 36.89 15.75
CA THR A 1045 11.69 38.21 15.60
C THR A 1045 12.47 39.33 16.31
N GLY A 1046 12.18 40.59 15.98
CA GLY A 1046 12.82 41.75 16.63
C GLY A 1046 12.66 41.75 18.16
N GLU A 1047 11.48 41.37 18.66
CA GLU A 1047 11.22 41.22 20.11
C GLU A 1047 12.09 40.11 20.74
N ARG A 1048 12.22 38.96 20.07
CA ARG A 1048 13.07 37.86 20.55
C ARG A 1048 14.54 38.21 20.50
N ARG A 1049 14.99 38.95 19.47
CA ARG A 1049 16.35 39.48 19.37
C ARG A 1049 16.63 40.49 20.48
N ALA A 1050 15.67 41.36 20.81
CA ALA A 1050 15.80 42.29 21.93
C ALA A 1050 15.92 41.57 23.27
N ARG A 1051 15.10 40.54 23.50
CA ARG A 1051 15.22 39.65 24.67
C ARG A 1051 16.57 38.92 24.69
N HIS A 1052 17.02 38.38 23.57
CA HIS A 1052 18.33 37.74 23.44
C HIS A 1052 19.47 38.70 23.80
N ALA A 1053 19.42 39.94 23.31
CA ALA A 1053 20.41 40.97 23.63
C ALA A 1053 20.41 41.36 25.12
N ALA A 1054 19.28 41.21 25.83
CA ALA A 1054 19.25 41.35 27.28
C ALA A 1054 20.03 40.20 27.95
N TYR A 1055 19.83 38.95 27.53
CA TYR A 1055 20.59 37.80 28.02
C TYR A 1055 22.10 37.90 27.72
N CYS A 1056 22.50 38.43 26.57
CA CYS A 1056 23.91 38.68 26.25
C CYS A 1056 24.61 39.66 27.19
N ARG A 1057 23.84 40.51 27.89
CA ARG A 1057 24.29 41.52 28.86
C ARG A 1057 24.05 41.12 30.31
N ASP A 1058 23.61 39.88 30.57
CA ASP A 1058 23.39 39.39 31.93
C ASP A 1058 24.70 39.45 32.74
N ALA A 1059 24.60 39.80 34.03
CA ALA A 1059 25.76 39.87 34.91
C ALA A 1059 26.42 38.50 35.15
N SER A 1060 25.68 37.40 34.95
CA SER A 1060 26.20 36.05 35.11
C SER A 1060 26.82 35.52 33.82
N ALA A 1061 28.09 35.09 33.90
CA ALA A 1061 28.78 34.44 32.79
C ALA A 1061 28.08 33.15 32.30
N LEU A 1062 27.34 32.47 33.18
CA LEU A 1062 26.54 31.28 32.85
C LEU A 1062 25.45 31.58 31.81
N VAL A 1063 24.86 32.78 31.88
CA VAL A 1063 23.77 33.23 31.00
C VAL A 1063 24.34 33.97 29.79
N ALA A 1064 25.17 34.98 30.03
CA ALA A 1064 25.75 35.82 28.97
C ALA A 1064 26.62 35.01 28.01
N GLY A 1065 27.44 34.09 28.51
CA GLY A 1065 28.23 33.21 27.65
C GLY A 1065 27.35 32.35 26.75
N ALA A 1066 26.36 31.66 27.30
CA ALA A 1066 25.45 30.82 26.51
C ALA A 1066 24.68 31.63 25.45
N ALA A 1067 24.24 32.85 25.77
CA ALA A 1067 23.55 33.72 24.83
C ALA A 1067 24.50 34.21 23.72
N GLN A 1068 25.72 34.63 24.04
CA GLN A 1068 26.69 35.12 23.04
C GLN A 1068 27.13 34.03 22.04
N PHE A 1069 27.11 32.75 22.44
CA PHE A 1069 27.38 31.61 21.55
C PHE A 1069 26.12 30.97 20.94
N THR A 1070 24.96 31.62 21.08
CA THR A 1070 23.75 31.21 20.36
C THR A 1070 23.76 31.85 18.97
N GLU A 1071 23.89 31.05 17.92
CA GLU A 1071 23.89 31.52 16.53
C GLU A 1071 22.50 32.05 16.15
N LEU A 1072 22.43 33.33 15.78
CA LEU A 1072 21.26 33.96 15.19
C LEU A 1072 21.40 33.94 13.66
N PRO A 1073 20.32 33.68 12.90
CA PRO A 1073 20.36 33.83 11.44
C PRO A 1073 20.82 35.24 11.06
N GLU A 1074 21.74 35.30 10.09
CA GLU A 1074 22.27 36.57 9.59
C GLU A 1074 21.13 37.44 9.03
N GLU A 1075 21.04 38.69 9.50
CA GLU A 1075 20.22 39.70 8.84
C GLU A 1075 21.07 40.34 7.74
N SER A 1076 20.47 40.53 6.57
CA SER A 1076 20.99 41.49 5.60
C SER A 1076 20.95 42.87 6.26
N ASN A 1077 22.11 43.47 6.49
CA ASN A 1077 22.22 44.88 6.89
C ASN A 1077 21.50 45.80 5.91
#